data_AF-A0A1G2YT01-F1
#
_entry.id   AF-A0A1G2YT01-F1
#
_cell.length_a   1.000
_cell.length_b   1.000
_cell.length_c   1.000
_cell.angle_alpha   90.00
_cell.angle_beta   90.00
_cell.angle_gamma   90.00
#
_symmetry.space_group_name_H-M   'P 1'
#
loop_
_entity.id
_entity.type
_entity.pdbx_description
1 polymer ?
#
loop_
_entity_poly.entity_id
_entity_poly.type
_entity_poly.pdbx_seq_one_letter_code
_entity_poly.pdbx_strand_id
1 'polypeptide(L)'
;MSTISLPGLTTGIDTTSIISQLVTIKSQGLARHQLKQASYTNQLTALDAIKDEVASMQTATKALADAKNLKIYTGTSSDSDKLTVTVNSNANPGSHTIDVKQLATTETWIQDNSNFTYETDYVGEGVFIYTYGHQSRSITTVANETTLQDLVNLINNDSSNPGVTASTLYYNGSFHLMLSGQNAGENYQISIDNKLTETWKGTDLTFTDNGDNASSTTKITSLDQFSYNNEYIFEDDEKIIISGTNHHGSALKDFELNITSNTTLGQVIDAINEQFDGVATAKLVNGQIWISDNMSGESQLSLNLSYSPGSSPHTLSLPTMKVSQEGGGNQNVLDLGTFTKTQSAQSALLKVDGFPSGSIQEVQKLTFGSSATGYFTLSYNGKTTNAIDAAATASQVQNQILSAFGLNEGDITVEGDSTTGFTFTFNTSFGDTEKLSVNATGLAFSGTNTAYITEETKGSNGYIERSSNNITNVISGVTLQLSDVTEAGNPVKITVSRNVTSLTDKINKVVSAYNTLIADLIDKTEYNSETKTMGILSSNTAVSYIKNQFKMIISSIASGFTGSSDAHVRASDIGLTLDGKGYLQFDADVFNNATDEDFACVLDLLGATKTSTNETGVIQYYNASNTYTKSGLYNVQVEVKDNQIISAKIKLSSESEYRDATWSGSLITGLTKFTEGKPNNPENSLQLTVDLTQSDGTYNANIAVKEGIMTNLYNQITDLLSTDGRMDLATDALNTKIDTVELTIEKENDKIDTYEKRLKEKYARLEKVLTDIQQQYSSISQLG
;
A
#
# COMPACT_ATOMS: atom_id res chain seq x y z
N MET A 1 89.56 -10.18 4.84
CA MET A 1 89.07 -11.29 5.67
C MET A 1 88.44 -10.71 6.91
N SER A 2 87.14 -10.95 7.12
CA SER A 2 86.41 -10.57 8.33
C SER A 2 86.94 -11.40 9.50
N THR A 3 87.60 -10.74 10.46
CA THR A 3 87.91 -11.36 11.75
C THR A 3 86.62 -11.36 12.57
N ILE A 4 86.05 -12.56 12.77
CA ILE A 4 84.99 -12.80 13.74
C ILE A 4 85.60 -12.54 15.13
N SER A 5 85.27 -11.39 15.71
CA SER A 5 85.53 -11.04 17.10
C SER A 5 84.39 -11.62 17.94
N LEU A 6 84.64 -12.69 18.69
CA LEU A 6 83.71 -13.18 19.70
C LEU A 6 83.74 -12.22 20.91
N PRO A 7 82.65 -11.49 21.20
CA PRO A 7 82.62 -10.49 22.28
C PRO A 7 82.87 -11.13 23.65
N GLY A 8 83.70 -10.51 24.49
CA GLY A 8 83.84 -10.84 25.91
C GLY A 8 84.94 -11.85 26.27
N LEU A 9 85.65 -12.45 25.30
CA LEU A 9 86.67 -13.46 25.60
C LEU A 9 88.03 -12.89 26.06
N THR A 10 88.37 -11.63 25.74
CA THR A 10 89.67 -11.02 26.09
C THR A 10 89.68 -10.23 27.40
N THR A 11 88.51 -9.79 27.91
CA THR A 11 88.42 -8.87 29.07
C THR A 11 87.66 -9.42 30.27
N GLY A 12 86.89 -10.51 30.11
CA GLY A 12 86.03 -11.06 31.17
C GLY A 12 84.77 -10.25 31.48
N ILE A 13 84.46 -9.21 30.69
CA ILE A 13 83.28 -8.35 30.85
C ILE A 13 82.18 -8.84 29.89
N ASP A 14 81.03 -9.22 30.43
CA ASP A 14 79.84 -9.57 29.64
C ASP A 14 79.13 -8.31 29.13
N THR A 15 79.70 -7.74 28.06
CA THR A 15 79.17 -6.55 27.40
C THR A 15 77.80 -6.78 26.79
N THR A 16 77.44 -8.02 26.44
CA THR A 16 76.13 -8.36 25.88
C THR A 16 75.04 -8.23 26.93
N SER A 17 75.29 -8.76 28.13
CA SER A 17 74.40 -8.60 29.30
C SER A 17 74.24 -7.13 29.70
N ILE A 18 75.32 -6.35 29.73
CA ILE A 18 75.26 -4.91 30.07
C ILE A 18 74.44 -4.12 29.02
N ILE A 19 74.67 -4.36 27.73
CA ILE A 19 73.90 -3.71 26.66
C ILE A 19 72.42 -4.08 26.78
N SER A 20 72.09 -5.35 27.02
CA SER A 20 70.72 -5.82 27.21
C SER A 20 70.03 -5.17 28.40
N GLN A 21 70.72 -5.03 29.54
CA GLN A 21 70.19 -4.35 30.73
C GLN A 21 69.93 -2.86 30.47
N LEU A 22 70.84 -2.16 29.77
CA LEU A 22 70.66 -0.75 29.43
C LEU A 22 69.53 -0.53 28.42
N VAL A 23 69.38 -1.42 27.44
CA VAL A 23 68.26 -1.41 26.49
C VAL A 23 66.94 -1.69 27.22
N THR A 24 66.92 -2.61 28.18
CA THR A 24 65.73 -2.92 29.01
C THR A 24 65.27 -1.73 29.84
N ILE A 25 66.19 -0.96 30.44
CA ILE A 25 65.85 0.27 31.15
C ILE A 25 65.28 1.29 30.16
N LYS A 26 65.87 1.40 28.96
CA LYS A 26 65.41 2.32 27.92
C LYS A 26 64.02 1.96 27.38
N SER A 27 63.66 0.67 27.33
CA SER A 27 62.37 0.18 26.83
C SER A 27 61.20 0.31 27.81
N GLN A 28 61.42 0.73 29.07
CA GLN A 28 60.31 1.00 30.01
C GLN A 28 59.33 2.08 29.51
N GLY A 29 59.82 3.05 28.74
CA GLY A 29 58.97 4.08 28.10
C GLY A 29 58.02 3.47 27.07
N LEU A 30 58.53 2.57 26.22
CA LEU A 30 57.76 1.81 25.25
C LEU A 30 56.64 1.01 25.92
N ALA A 31 56.96 0.28 27.00
CA ALA A 31 55.98 -0.51 27.74
C ALA A 31 54.81 0.34 28.26
N ARG A 32 55.08 1.56 28.75
CA ARG A 32 54.02 2.49 29.18
C ARG A 32 53.12 2.94 28.02
N HIS A 33 53.70 3.19 26.84
CA HIS A 33 52.92 3.56 25.67
C HIS A 33 52.09 2.39 25.13
N GLN A 34 52.64 1.18 25.13
CA GLN A 34 51.90 -0.05 24.76
C GLN A 34 50.71 -0.29 25.69
N LEU A 35 50.88 -0.11 27.02
CA LEU A 35 49.76 -0.19 27.96
C LEU A 35 48.71 0.89 27.71
N LYS A 36 49.13 2.10 27.33
CA LYS A 36 48.21 3.20 26.99
C LYS A 36 47.43 2.93 25.70
N GLN A 37 48.10 2.38 24.68
CA GLN A 37 47.46 1.93 23.44
C GLN A 37 46.41 0.86 23.75
N ALA A 38 46.80 -0.19 24.47
CA ALA A 38 45.87 -1.26 24.89
C ALA A 38 44.66 -0.71 25.67
N SER A 39 44.88 0.26 26.57
CA SER A 39 43.79 0.91 27.28
C SER A 39 42.83 1.66 26.35
N TYR A 40 43.32 2.38 25.34
CA TYR A 40 42.47 3.08 24.38
C TYR A 40 41.76 2.14 23.42
N THR A 41 42.43 1.09 22.96
CA THR A 41 41.81 0.03 22.15
C THR A 41 40.68 -0.65 22.91
N ASN A 42 40.88 -1.00 24.18
CA ASN A 42 39.82 -1.58 25.00
C ASN A 42 38.65 -0.61 25.25
N GLN A 43 38.92 0.69 25.37
CA GLN A 43 37.89 1.72 25.43
C GLN A 43 37.10 1.82 24.13
N LEU A 44 37.77 1.75 22.98
CA LEU A 44 37.14 1.76 21.67
C LEU A 44 36.21 0.56 21.51
N THR A 45 36.69 -0.66 21.78
CA THR A 45 35.88 -1.88 21.73
C THR A 45 34.67 -1.81 22.66
N ALA A 46 34.82 -1.27 23.87
CA ALA A 46 33.70 -1.08 24.79
C ALA A 46 32.70 -0.03 24.28
N LEU A 47 33.17 1.04 23.62
CA LEU A 47 32.31 2.06 23.03
C LEU A 47 31.54 1.53 21.83
N ASP A 48 32.17 0.72 20.99
CA ASP A 48 31.53 0.05 19.84
C ASP A 48 30.41 -0.89 20.31
N ALA A 49 30.64 -1.66 21.38
CA ALA A 49 29.58 -2.48 21.98
C ALA A 49 28.37 -1.64 22.45
N ILE A 50 28.62 -0.49 23.11
CA ILE A 50 27.53 0.44 23.47
C ILE A 50 26.83 0.99 22.23
N LYS A 51 27.57 1.28 21.15
CA LYS A 51 26.99 1.76 19.88
C LYS A 51 26.06 0.71 19.28
N ASP A 52 26.43 -0.57 19.32
CA ASP A 52 25.60 -1.69 18.85
C ASP A 52 24.32 -1.86 19.69
N GLU A 53 24.41 -1.71 21.02
CA GLU A 53 23.25 -1.73 21.92
C GLU A 53 22.32 -0.51 21.70
N VAL A 54 22.89 0.67 21.44
CA VAL A 54 22.12 1.86 21.07
C VAL A 54 21.43 1.68 19.72
N ALA A 55 22.06 1.04 18.74
CA ALA A 55 21.45 0.71 17.45
C ALA A 55 20.32 -0.35 17.58
N SER A 56 20.50 -1.33 18.47
CA SER A 56 19.46 -2.30 18.82
C SER A 56 18.25 -1.61 19.46
N MET A 57 18.50 -0.66 20.37
CA MET A 57 17.46 0.20 20.94
C MET A 57 16.77 1.07 19.88
N GLN A 58 17.51 1.64 18.92
CA GLN A 58 16.95 2.40 17.79
C GLN A 58 15.93 1.56 17.02
N THR A 59 16.29 0.29 16.74
CA THR A 59 15.43 -0.63 16.00
C THR A 59 14.15 -0.94 16.78
N ALA A 60 14.27 -1.18 18.09
CA ALA A 60 13.12 -1.44 18.96
C ALA A 60 12.20 -0.21 19.07
N THR A 61 12.73 1.00 19.29
CA THR A 61 11.91 2.22 19.42
C THR A 61 11.26 2.63 18.11
N LYS A 62 11.93 2.41 16.96
CA LYS A 62 11.36 2.67 15.63
C LYS A 62 10.04 1.94 15.41
N ALA A 63 9.91 0.71 15.93
CA ALA A 63 8.69 -0.08 15.80
C ALA A 63 7.46 0.53 16.53
N LEU A 64 7.71 1.49 17.43
CA LEU A 64 6.72 2.24 18.20
C LEU A 64 6.71 3.76 17.90
N ALA A 65 7.59 4.25 17.02
CA ALA A 65 7.82 5.67 16.82
C ALA A 65 6.78 6.37 15.91
N ASP A 66 5.82 5.62 15.35
CA ASP A 66 4.77 6.17 14.49
C ASP A 66 3.40 5.58 14.88
N ALA A 67 2.57 6.42 15.50
CA ALA A 67 1.24 6.09 15.98
C ALA A 67 0.32 5.53 14.87
N LYS A 68 0.51 5.93 13.60
CA LYS A 68 -0.28 5.40 12.47
C LYS A 68 -0.03 3.91 12.29
N ASN A 69 1.21 3.47 12.49
CA ASN A 69 1.62 2.06 12.41
C ASN A 69 1.27 1.25 13.68
N LEU A 70 0.69 1.91 14.70
CA LEU A 70 0.25 1.28 15.94
C LEU A 70 -1.27 1.01 15.98
N LYS A 71 -2.02 1.50 14.98
CA LYS A 71 -3.43 1.13 14.75
C LYS A 71 -3.49 -0.29 14.17
N ILE A 72 -3.20 -1.27 15.03
CA ILE A 72 -3.20 -2.68 14.69
C ILE A 72 -4.50 -3.29 15.19
N TYR A 73 -5.27 -3.86 14.26
CA TYR A 73 -6.50 -4.57 14.57
C TYR A 73 -6.31 -6.07 14.31
N THR A 74 -7.18 -6.87 14.91
CA THR A 74 -7.32 -8.29 14.65
C THR A 74 -8.77 -8.60 14.33
N GLY A 75 -9.00 -9.47 13.36
CA GLY A 75 -10.31 -9.98 13.01
C GLY A 75 -10.44 -11.43 13.45
N THR A 76 -11.57 -11.80 14.02
CA THR A 76 -11.92 -13.20 14.34
C THR A 76 -13.25 -13.56 13.72
N SER A 77 -13.39 -14.81 13.26
CA SER A 77 -14.65 -15.37 12.78
C SER A 77 -15.21 -16.36 13.79
N SER A 78 -16.53 -16.39 13.96
CA SER A 78 -17.20 -17.43 14.76
C SER A 78 -17.20 -18.80 14.08
N ASP A 79 -16.97 -18.85 12.76
CA ASP A 79 -16.88 -20.07 11.96
C ASP A 79 -15.90 -19.85 10.80
N SER A 80 -14.64 -20.28 11.01
CA SER A 80 -13.57 -20.12 10.03
C SER A 80 -13.65 -21.08 8.85
N ASP A 81 -14.46 -22.14 8.93
CA ASP A 81 -14.66 -23.09 7.83
C ASP A 81 -15.55 -22.48 6.75
N LYS A 82 -16.44 -21.55 7.14
CA LYS A 82 -17.30 -20.79 6.23
C LYS A 82 -16.67 -19.49 5.76
N LEU A 83 -16.07 -18.73 6.69
CA LEU A 83 -15.57 -17.39 6.41
C LEU A 83 -14.39 -17.04 7.31
N THR A 84 -13.30 -16.58 6.71
CA THR A 84 -12.19 -15.96 7.45
C THR A 84 -12.11 -14.47 7.17
N VAL A 85 -11.43 -13.73 8.03
CA VAL A 85 -11.36 -12.28 7.97
C VAL A 85 -9.94 -11.80 8.22
N THR A 86 -9.49 -10.84 7.42
CA THR A 86 -8.28 -10.06 7.69
C THR A 86 -8.64 -8.58 7.78
N VAL A 87 -7.87 -7.81 8.54
CA VAL A 87 -8.16 -6.40 8.84
C VAL A 87 -6.90 -5.55 8.68
N ASN A 88 -7.08 -4.31 8.25
CA ASN A 88 -6.00 -3.34 8.12
C ASN A 88 -6.21 -2.14 9.07
N SER A 89 -5.32 -1.14 9.01
CA SER A 89 -5.33 0.03 9.90
C SER A 89 -6.54 0.96 9.74
N ASN A 90 -7.33 0.80 8.68
CA ASN A 90 -8.55 1.58 8.44
C ASN A 90 -9.80 0.92 9.04
N ALA A 91 -9.66 -0.28 9.61
CA ALA A 91 -10.76 -0.96 10.27
C ALA A 91 -11.16 -0.24 11.56
N ASN A 92 -12.42 -0.40 11.95
CA ASN A 92 -12.93 0.06 13.23
C ASN A 92 -13.30 -1.15 14.11
N PRO A 93 -13.04 -1.10 15.43
CA PRO A 93 -13.51 -2.14 16.34
C PRO A 93 -15.03 -2.28 16.29
N GLY A 94 -15.51 -3.52 16.30
CA GLY A 94 -16.93 -3.80 16.16
C GLY A 94 -17.17 -5.26 15.78
N SER A 95 -18.44 -5.65 15.72
CA SER A 95 -18.82 -6.98 15.23
C SER A 95 -19.86 -6.87 14.15
N HIS A 96 -19.76 -7.70 13.13
CA HIS A 96 -20.69 -7.78 12.02
C HIS A 96 -21.16 -9.22 11.83
N THR A 97 -22.39 -9.40 11.36
CA THR A 97 -22.95 -10.69 10.97
C THR A 97 -22.92 -10.81 9.45
N ILE A 98 -22.36 -11.90 8.96
CA ILE A 98 -22.19 -12.17 7.53
C ILE A 98 -23.00 -13.41 7.17
N ASP A 99 -23.96 -13.23 6.26
CA ASP A 99 -24.76 -14.32 5.69
C ASP A 99 -24.27 -14.55 4.26
N VAL A 100 -23.78 -15.75 3.93
CA VAL A 100 -23.25 -16.11 2.62
C VAL A 100 -24.21 -17.06 1.94
N LYS A 101 -24.96 -16.56 0.96
CA LYS A 101 -25.96 -17.35 0.24
C LYS A 101 -25.34 -18.19 -0.86
N GLN A 102 -24.31 -17.67 -1.51
CA GLN A 102 -23.68 -18.27 -2.68
C GLN A 102 -22.22 -17.82 -2.77
N LEU A 103 -21.35 -18.72 -3.23
CA LEU A 103 -19.97 -18.40 -3.58
C LEU A 103 -19.85 -18.01 -5.04
N ALA A 104 -18.89 -17.14 -5.33
CA ALA A 104 -18.47 -16.88 -6.69
C ALA A 104 -17.81 -18.14 -7.26
N THR A 105 -18.22 -18.54 -8.47
CA THR A 105 -17.60 -19.67 -9.20
C THR A 105 -17.10 -19.23 -10.56
N THR A 106 -16.11 -19.97 -11.08
CA THR A 106 -15.58 -19.85 -12.43
C THR A 106 -16.46 -20.62 -13.42
N GLU A 107 -16.38 -20.29 -14.70
CA GLU A 107 -17.07 -21.04 -15.75
C GLU A 107 -16.23 -22.19 -16.30
N THR A 108 -16.86 -23.31 -16.66
CA THR A 108 -16.22 -24.44 -17.34
C THR A 108 -17.12 -25.03 -18.42
N TRP A 109 -16.57 -25.23 -19.62
CA TRP A 109 -17.20 -25.86 -20.76
C TRP A 109 -16.44 -27.09 -21.22
N ILE A 110 -17.17 -28.12 -21.64
CA ILE A 110 -16.62 -29.39 -22.14
C ILE A 110 -17.27 -29.72 -23.47
N GLN A 111 -16.46 -30.06 -24.48
CA GLN A 111 -16.93 -30.51 -25.78
C GLN A 111 -17.84 -31.74 -25.62
N ASP A 112 -19.01 -31.77 -26.25
CA ASP A 112 -19.99 -32.85 -26.07
C ASP A 112 -19.63 -34.12 -26.85
N ASN A 113 -19.45 -33.99 -28.17
CA ASN A 113 -19.27 -35.11 -29.09
C ASN A 113 -17.88 -35.03 -29.72
N SER A 114 -16.87 -35.56 -29.01
CA SER A 114 -15.50 -35.64 -29.53
C SER A 114 -15.24 -36.93 -30.30
N ASN A 115 -14.53 -36.81 -31.42
CA ASN A 115 -14.02 -37.91 -32.24
C ASN A 115 -12.50 -38.15 -32.05
N PHE A 116 -11.84 -37.44 -31.14
CA PHE A 116 -10.40 -37.58 -30.90
C PHE A 116 -10.13 -38.81 -30.01
N THR A 117 -9.58 -39.87 -30.57
CA THR A 117 -9.17 -41.07 -29.81
C THR A 117 -7.84 -40.83 -29.07
N TYR A 118 -6.98 -39.97 -29.61
CA TYR A 118 -5.70 -39.57 -29.02
C TYR A 118 -5.56 -38.05 -29.00
N GLU A 119 -4.80 -37.50 -28.05
CA GLU A 119 -4.49 -36.06 -28.01
C GLU A 119 -3.68 -35.59 -29.23
N THR A 120 -3.04 -36.51 -29.94
CA THR A 120 -2.30 -36.28 -31.19
C THR A 120 -3.19 -36.30 -32.43
N ASP A 121 -4.50 -36.57 -32.29
CA ASP A 121 -5.41 -36.51 -33.42
C ASP A 121 -5.57 -35.05 -33.89
N TYR A 122 -5.62 -34.85 -35.21
CA TYR A 122 -5.69 -33.52 -35.80
C TYR A 122 -7.08 -32.90 -35.66
N VAL A 123 -7.14 -31.64 -35.24
CA VAL A 123 -8.42 -30.90 -35.06
C VAL A 123 -9.02 -30.41 -36.38
N GLY A 124 -8.19 -30.29 -37.43
CA GLY A 124 -8.60 -29.76 -38.74
C GLY A 124 -8.02 -28.38 -39.02
N GLU A 125 -8.45 -27.77 -40.14
CA GLU A 125 -8.15 -26.39 -40.50
C GLU A 125 -9.33 -25.50 -40.14
N GLY A 126 -9.04 -24.36 -39.52
CA GLY A 126 -10.04 -23.36 -39.20
C GLY A 126 -9.63 -22.43 -38.07
N VAL A 127 -10.54 -21.56 -37.65
CA VAL A 127 -10.35 -20.60 -36.56
C VAL A 127 -11.25 -20.99 -35.40
N PHE A 128 -10.65 -21.30 -34.25
CA PHE A 128 -11.38 -21.47 -33.00
C PHE A 128 -11.55 -20.10 -32.33
N ILE A 129 -12.79 -19.68 -32.11
CA ILE A 129 -13.12 -18.37 -31.56
C ILE A 129 -13.78 -18.57 -30.19
N TYR A 130 -13.28 -17.87 -29.18
CA TYR A 130 -13.88 -17.87 -27.86
C TYR A 130 -13.81 -16.47 -27.24
N THR A 131 -14.75 -16.17 -26.36
CA THR A 131 -14.82 -14.92 -25.61
C THR A 131 -14.78 -15.22 -24.12
N TYR A 132 -13.99 -14.46 -23.35
CA TYR A 132 -13.93 -14.56 -21.90
C TYR A 132 -13.58 -13.22 -21.27
N GLY A 133 -14.25 -12.85 -20.17
CA GLY A 133 -14.06 -11.54 -19.54
C GLY A 133 -14.32 -10.39 -20.53
N HIS A 134 -15.30 -10.59 -21.43
CA HIS A 134 -15.64 -9.68 -22.52
C HIS A 134 -14.49 -9.39 -23.49
N GLN A 135 -13.60 -10.38 -23.70
CA GLN A 135 -12.52 -10.30 -24.70
C GLN A 135 -12.59 -11.49 -25.64
N SER A 136 -12.82 -11.22 -26.93
CA SER A 136 -12.81 -12.25 -27.97
C SER A 136 -11.39 -12.59 -28.39
N ARG A 137 -11.13 -13.88 -28.62
CA ARG A 137 -9.87 -14.48 -29.08
C ARG A 137 -10.12 -15.37 -30.28
N SER A 138 -9.12 -15.46 -31.15
CA SER A 138 -9.15 -16.30 -32.34
C SER A 138 -7.85 -17.07 -32.46
N ILE A 139 -7.97 -18.40 -32.54
CA ILE A 139 -6.85 -19.32 -32.66
C ILE A 139 -6.94 -20.02 -34.01
N THR A 140 -5.98 -19.77 -34.89
CA THR A 140 -5.91 -20.42 -36.20
C THR A 140 -5.28 -21.81 -36.08
N THR A 141 -5.88 -22.78 -36.74
CA THR A 141 -5.45 -24.19 -36.81
C THR A 141 -5.20 -24.59 -38.27
N VAL A 142 -4.27 -25.52 -38.48
CA VAL A 142 -3.83 -25.96 -39.81
C VAL A 142 -4.11 -27.45 -39.97
N ALA A 143 -4.74 -27.82 -41.09
CA ALA A 143 -5.09 -29.20 -41.39
C ALA A 143 -3.86 -30.11 -41.41
N ASN A 144 -3.99 -31.28 -40.77
CA ASN A 144 -2.93 -32.30 -40.65
C ASN A 144 -1.65 -31.83 -39.92
N GLU A 145 -1.69 -30.69 -39.25
CA GLU A 145 -0.56 -30.18 -38.46
C GLU A 145 -0.98 -29.92 -37.01
N THR A 146 -2.11 -29.24 -36.79
CA THR A 146 -2.57 -28.92 -35.43
C THR A 146 -3.29 -30.11 -34.80
N THR A 147 -2.69 -30.70 -33.77
CA THR A 147 -3.32 -31.73 -32.92
C THR A 147 -4.22 -31.13 -31.85
N LEU A 148 -5.04 -31.95 -31.16
CA LEU A 148 -5.82 -31.51 -30.00
C LEU A 148 -4.90 -30.93 -28.90
N GLN A 149 -3.75 -31.58 -28.65
CA GLN A 149 -2.77 -31.06 -27.70
C GLN A 149 -2.16 -29.73 -28.16
N ASP A 150 -1.92 -29.56 -29.47
CA ASP A 150 -1.44 -28.29 -30.01
C ASP A 150 -2.48 -27.19 -29.84
N LEU A 151 -3.77 -27.47 -30.06
CA LEU A 151 -4.84 -26.49 -29.82
C LEU A 151 -4.89 -26.05 -28.35
N VAL A 152 -4.77 -27.00 -27.41
CA VAL A 152 -4.66 -26.71 -25.97
C VAL A 152 -3.45 -25.80 -25.70
N ASN A 153 -2.30 -26.11 -26.30
CA ASN A 153 -1.08 -25.31 -26.15
C ASN A 153 -1.21 -23.93 -26.79
N LEU A 154 -1.88 -23.80 -27.94
CA LEU A 154 -2.10 -22.53 -28.63
C LEU A 154 -3.00 -21.61 -27.81
N ILE A 155 -4.06 -22.13 -27.18
CA ILE A 155 -4.90 -21.35 -26.27
C ILE A 155 -4.10 -20.93 -25.04
N ASN A 156 -3.48 -21.88 -24.34
CA ASN A 156 -2.80 -21.61 -23.07
C ASN A 156 -1.56 -20.70 -23.19
N ASN A 157 -0.88 -20.72 -24.35
CA ASN A 157 0.32 -19.91 -24.59
C ASN A 157 0.04 -18.66 -25.45
N ASP A 158 -1.22 -18.37 -25.79
CA ASP A 158 -1.58 -17.12 -26.44
C ASP A 158 -1.27 -15.95 -25.49
N SER A 159 -0.34 -15.09 -25.89
CA SER A 159 0.07 -13.89 -25.13
C SER A 159 -1.08 -12.92 -24.83
N SER A 160 -2.18 -13.01 -25.57
CA SER A 160 -3.38 -12.19 -25.38
C SER A 160 -4.55 -13.01 -24.81
N ASN A 161 -4.30 -14.22 -24.29
CA ASN A 161 -5.32 -15.01 -23.61
C ASN A 161 -5.89 -14.22 -22.40
N PRO A 162 -7.21 -13.99 -22.34
CA PRO A 162 -7.85 -13.19 -21.29
C PRO A 162 -8.03 -13.92 -19.95
N GLY A 163 -7.51 -15.14 -19.81
CA GLY A 163 -7.60 -15.95 -18.58
C GLY A 163 -8.40 -17.24 -18.73
N VAL A 164 -8.48 -17.81 -19.93
CA VAL A 164 -9.04 -19.16 -20.18
C VAL A 164 -7.92 -20.19 -20.16
N THR A 165 -8.12 -21.27 -19.42
CA THR A 165 -7.25 -22.43 -19.44
C THR A 165 -7.92 -23.55 -20.23
N ALA A 166 -7.23 -24.03 -21.27
CA ALA A 166 -7.62 -25.21 -22.03
C ALA A 166 -6.96 -26.47 -21.48
N SER A 167 -7.68 -27.59 -21.54
CA SER A 167 -7.18 -28.92 -21.19
C SER A 167 -7.95 -30.01 -21.94
N THR A 168 -7.54 -31.26 -21.78
CA THR A 168 -8.23 -32.43 -22.33
C THR A 168 -8.91 -33.22 -21.22
N LEU A 169 -10.11 -33.75 -21.49
CA LEU A 169 -10.82 -34.69 -20.63
C LEU A 169 -11.06 -36.00 -21.38
N TYR A 170 -10.55 -37.12 -20.86
CA TYR A 170 -10.83 -38.44 -21.44
C TYR A 170 -12.15 -39.01 -20.92
N TYR A 171 -13.11 -39.23 -21.81
CA TYR A 171 -14.40 -39.81 -21.48
C TYR A 171 -14.95 -40.65 -22.64
N ASN A 172 -15.56 -41.79 -22.33
CA ASN A 172 -16.22 -42.67 -23.30
C ASN A 172 -15.37 -43.04 -24.53
N GLY A 173 -14.06 -43.21 -24.37
CA GLY A 173 -13.15 -43.62 -25.45
C GLY A 173 -12.51 -42.47 -26.25
N SER A 174 -12.89 -41.21 -25.99
CA SER A 174 -12.39 -40.02 -26.70
C SER A 174 -11.84 -38.96 -25.73
N PHE A 175 -10.97 -38.08 -26.23
CA PHE A 175 -10.49 -36.87 -25.56
C PHE A 175 -11.35 -35.68 -25.96
N HIS A 176 -11.91 -34.97 -25.00
CA HIS A 176 -12.75 -33.79 -25.18
C HIS A 176 -11.97 -32.52 -24.84
N LEU A 177 -12.11 -31.47 -25.64
CA LEU A 177 -11.58 -30.15 -25.26
C LEU A 177 -12.38 -29.60 -24.08
N MET A 178 -11.68 -29.19 -23.03
CA MET A 178 -12.22 -28.56 -21.84
C MET A 178 -11.64 -27.15 -21.70
N LEU A 179 -12.51 -26.16 -21.49
CA LEU A 179 -12.14 -24.76 -21.27
C LEU A 179 -12.64 -24.31 -19.90
N SER A 180 -11.76 -23.74 -19.09
CA SER A 180 -12.09 -23.20 -17.76
C SER A 180 -11.61 -21.76 -17.62
N GLY A 181 -12.44 -20.90 -17.03
CA GLY A 181 -12.07 -19.53 -16.69
C GLY A 181 -11.26 -19.48 -15.40
N GLN A 182 -10.33 -18.53 -15.28
CA GLN A 182 -9.51 -18.34 -14.05
C GLN A 182 -10.17 -17.45 -13.00
N ASN A 183 -11.04 -16.54 -13.43
CA ASN A 183 -11.78 -15.61 -12.58
C ASN A 183 -13.24 -16.03 -12.43
N ALA A 184 -13.76 -15.85 -11.22
CA ALA A 184 -15.15 -16.09 -10.87
C ALA A 184 -16.00 -14.83 -11.05
N GLY A 185 -17.32 -14.97 -10.96
CA GLY A 185 -18.26 -13.85 -11.12
C GLY A 185 -18.84 -13.76 -12.53
N GLU A 186 -20.06 -13.24 -12.62
CA GLU A 186 -20.88 -13.27 -13.85
C GLU A 186 -20.26 -12.53 -15.05
N ASN A 187 -19.32 -11.62 -14.80
CA ASN A 187 -18.54 -10.94 -15.85
C ASN A 187 -17.52 -11.85 -16.57
N TYR A 188 -17.27 -13.06 -16.03
CA TYR A 188 -16.24 -13.98 -16.51
C TYR A 188 -16.84 -15.27 -17.08
N GLN A 189 -17.84 -15.11 -17.95
CA GLN A 189 -18.43 -16.20 -18.72
C GLN A 189 -17.55 -16.56 -19.92
N ILE A 190 -17.64 -17.80 -20.38
CA ILE A 190 -17.01 -18.27 -21.61
C ILE A 190 -18.08 -18.38 -22.69
N SER A 191 -17.88 -17.73 -23.83
CA SER A 191 -18.62 -18.00 -25.05
C SER A 191 -17.71 -18.67 -26.07
N ILE A 192 -18.25 -19.62 -26.84
CA ILE A 192 -17.56 -20.24 -27.98
C ILE A 192 -18.33 -19.78 -29.21
N ASP A 193 -17.66 -18.98 -30.03
CA ASP A 193 -18.33 -18.17 -31.05
C ASP A 193 -18.11 -18.78 -32.44
N ASN A 194 -19.15 -18.71 -33.28
CA ASN A 194 -19.06 -19.15 -34.68
C ASN A 194 -18.70 -18.02 -35.65
N LYS A 195 -18.52 -16.81 -35.14
CA LYS A 195 -18.14 -15.59 -35.86
C LYS A 195 -17.43 -14.66 -34.88
N LEU A 196 -16.64 -13.74 -35.41
CA LEU A 196 -16.05 -12.68 -34.59
C LEU A 196 -17.16 -11.76 -34.04
N THR A 197 -16.98 -11.31 -32.81
CA THR A 197 -17.75 -10.20 -32.25
C THR A 197 -17.15 -8.86 -32.68
N GLU A 198 -17.96 -7.80 -32.68
CA GLU A 198 -17.50 -6.46 -33.02
C GLU A 198 -16.82 -5.78 -31.83
N THR A 199 -15.71 -5.09 -32.07
CA THR A 199 -15.02 -4.30 -31.02
C THR A 199 -14.79 -2.88 -31.49
N TRP A 200 -15.12 -1.89 -30.65
CA TRP A 200 -14.86 -0.48 -30.90
C TRP A 200 -13.82 0.09 -29.94
N LYS A 201 -13.12 1.15 -30.37
CA LYS A 201 -12.12 1.88 -29.59
C LYS A 201 -12.28 3.39 -29.77
N GLY A 202 -12.05 4.14 -28.70
CA GLY A 202 -11.77 5.57 -28.77
C GLY A 202 -10.38 5.80 -29.38
N THR A 203 -10.32 6.07 -30.69
CA THR A 203 -9.04 6.10 -31.43
C THR A 203 -8.47 7.51 -31.63
N ASP A 204 -9.29 8.53 -31.42
CA ASP A 204 -8.98 9.93 -31.59
C ASP A 204 -8.52 10.63 -30.30
N LEU A 205 -8.70 9.99 -29.14
CA LEU A 205 -8.36 10.54 -27.84
C LEU A 205 -7.96 9.44 -26.85
N THR A 206 -6.86 9.68 -26.12
CA THR A 206 -6.43 8.89 -24.96
C THR A 206 -6.55 9.77 -23.72
N PHE A 207 -7.21 9.29 -22.68
CA PHE A 207 -7.28 9.99 -21.40
C PHE A 207 -5.93 9.93 -20.69
N THR A 208 -5.46 11.09 -20.23
CA THR A 208 -4.20 11.22 -19.52
C THR A 208 -4.35 12.09 -18.26
N ASP A 209 -3.51 11.82 -17.25
CA ASP A 209 -3.37 12.62 -16.03
C ASP A 209 -1.89 12.94 -15.87
N ASN A 210 -1.54 14.24 -15.97
CA ASN A 210 -0.16 14.71 -15.97
C ASN A 210 0.72 14.04 -17.04
N GLY A 211 0.13 13.73 -18.21
CA GLY A 211 0.81 13.10 -19.33
C GLY A 211 0.94 11.57 -19.28
N ASP A 212 0.56 10.91 -18.19
CA ASP A 212 0.50 9.45 -18.09
C ASP A 212 -0.90 8.93 -18.44
N ASN A 213 -1.01 7.69 -18.94
CA ASN A 213 -2.29 7.07 -19.27
C ASN A 213 -3.19 6.98 -18.03
N ALA A 214 -4.41 7.52 -18.13
CA ALA A 214 -5.36 7.50 -17.04
C ALA A 214 -5.84 6.07 -16.72
N SER A 215 -6.18 5.86 -15.45
CA SER A 215 -6.70 4.60 -14.91
C SER A 215 -8.17 4.74 -14.50
N SER A 216 -8.83 3.64 -14.15
CA SER A 216 -10.22 3.69 -13.68
C SER A 216 -10.38 4.51 -12.39
N THR A 217 -9.34 4.69 -11.57
CA THR A 217 -9.38 5.51 -10.36
C THR A 217 -9.09 6.99 -10.61
N THR A 218 -8.67 7.36 -11.81
CA THR A 218 -8.40 8.75 -12.17
C THR A 218 -9.71 9.54 -12.17
N LYS A 219 -9.73 10.65 -11.45
CA LYS A 219 -10.88 11.58 -11.41
C LYS A 219 -11.00 12.30 -12.74
N ILE A 220 -12.23 12.54 -13.19
CA ILE A 220 -12.49 13.32 -14.40
C ILE A 220 -11.85 14.70 -14.31
N THR A 221 -11.88 15.32 -13.12
CA THR A 221 -11.28 16.63 -12.84
C THR A 221 -9.75 16.65 -12.89
N SER A 222 -9.10 15.50 -12.85
CA SER A 222 -7.64 15.36 -12.95
C SER A 222 -7.17 15.07 -14.38
N LEU A 223 -8.08 14.88 -15.33
CA LEU A 223 -7.72 14.58 -16.71
C LEU A 223 -7.16 15.82 -17.42
N ASP A 224 -6.12 15.63 -18.23
CA ASP A 224 -5.58 16.66 -19.10
C ASP A 224 -6.63 17.14 -20.14
N GLN A 225 -7.64 16.29 -20.41
CA GLN A 225 -8.76 16.57 -21.32
C GLN A 225 -9.92 17.32 -20.64
N PHE A 226 -9.82 17.59 -19.34
CA PHE A 226 -10.77 18.37 -18.59
C PHE A 226 -10.24 19.78 -18.34
N SER A 227 -11.01 20.79 -18.74
CA SER A 227 -10.67 22.19 -18.49
C SER A 227 -11.40 22.69 -17.25
N TYR A 228 -10.66 22.73 -16.14
CA TYR A 228 -11.17 23.28 -14.89
C TYR A 228 -11.00 24.81 -14.84
N ASN A 229 -12.06 25.52 -14.47
CA ASN A 229 -12.05 26.96 -14.26
C ASN A 229 -12.25 27.24 -12.76
N ASN A 230 -11.17 27.61 -12.07
CA ASN A 230 -11.15 27.82 -10.62
C ASN A 230 -12.08 28.95 -10.12
N GLU A 231 -12.64 29.79 -11.02
CA GLU A 231 -13.63 30.82 -10.64
C GLU A 231 -15.04 30.25 -10.43
N TYR A 232 -15.28 29.00 -10.86
CA TYR A 232 -16.59 28.36 -10.80
C TYR A 232 -16.49 27.04 -10.03
N ILE A 233 -17.38 26.86 -9.07
CA ILE A 233 -17.55 25.60 -8.34
C ILE A 233 -18.44 24.67 -9.17
N PHE A 234 -18.26 23.35 -9.02
CA PHE A 234 -19.22 22.38 -9.56
C PHE A 234 -20.58 22.66 -8.92
N GLU A 235 -21.62 22.84 -9.73
CA GLU A 235 -22.98 23.09 -9.27
C GLU A 235 -23.82 21.79 -9.26
N ASP A 236 -23.15 20.64 -9.45
CA ASP A 236 -23.70 19.29 -9.48
C ASP A 236 -24.78 19.09 -10.57
N ASP A 237 -24.76 19.90 -11.63
CA ASP A 237 -25.65 19.81 -12.80
C ASP A 237 -24.93 19.39 -14.10
N GLU A 238 -23.61 19.15 -14.02
CA GLU A 238 -22.78 18.63 -15.08
C GLU A 238 -23.07 17.15 -15.36
N LYS A 239 -23.14 16.76 -16.64
CA LYS A 239 -23.51 15.40 -17.05
C LYS A 239 -22.65 14.86 -18.18
N ILE A 240 -22.43 13.54 -18.18
CA ILE A 240 -22.07 12.80 -19.40
C ILE A 240 -23.32 12.08 -19.88
N ILE A 241 -23.73 12.34 -21.11
CA ILE A 241 -24.84 11.68 -21.79
C ILE A 241 -24.28 10.54 -22.64
N ILE A 242 -24.77 9.34 -22.39
CA ILE A 242 -24.41 8.10 -23.06
C ILE A 242 -25.59 7.68 -23.96
N SER A 243 -25.37 7.64 -25.27
CA SER A 243 -26.40 7.28 -26.24
C SER A 243 -25.86 6.35 -27.32
N GLY A 244 -26.73 5.73 -28.13
CA GLY A 244 -26.29 4.78 -29.15
C GLY A 244 -27.35 3.78 -29.61
N THR A 245 -26.87 2.66 -30.15
CA THR A 245 -27.68 1.53 -30.63
C THR A 245 -27.13 0.21 -30.09
N ASN A 246 -28.01 -0.78 -29.92
CA ASN A 246 -27.61 -2.14 -29.55
C ASN A 246 -27.06 -2.92 -30.77
N HIS A 247 -26.66 -4.18 -30.57
CA HIS A 247 -26.20 -5.11 -31.62
C HIS A 247 -27.11 -5.13 -32.87
N HIS A 248 -28.42 -5.04 -32.68
CA HIS A 248 -29.42 -5.12 -33.76
C HIS A 248 -29.79 -3.75 -34.36
N GLY A 249 -29.08 -2.68 -34.01
CA GLY A 249 -29.31 -1.33 -34.54
C GLY A 249 -30.51 -0.62 -33.93
N SER A 250 -31.13 -1.19 -32.89
CA SER A 250 -32.23 -0.54 -32.17
C SER A 250 -31.66 0.54 -31.25
N ALA A 251 -32.26 1.74 -31.27
CA ALA A 251 -31.82 2.88 -30.46
C ALA A 251 -31.88 2.54 -28.96
N LEU A 252 -30.90 3.00 -28.19
CA LEU A 252 -30.94 2.98 -26.74
C LEU A 252 -31.50 4.32 -26.21
N LYS A 253 -32.22 4.30 -25.09
CA LYS A 253 -32.62 5.54 -24.41
C LYS A 253 -31.39 6.19 -23.80
N ASP A 254 -31.23 7.51 -23.98
CA ASP A 254 -30.10 8.25 -23.41
C ASP A 254 -29.98 8.03 -21.89
N PHE A 255 -28.76 7.74 -21.43
CA PHE A 255 -28.41 7.63 -20.01
C PHE A 255 -27.60 8.85 -19.59
N GLU A 256 -28.00 9.48 -18.48
CA GLU A 256 -27.37 10.69 -17.96
C GLU A 256 -26.58 10.39 -16.68
N LEU A 257 -25.25 10.40 -16.78
CA LEU A 257 -24.36 10.29 -15.62
C LEU A 257 -24.05 11.69 -15.07
N ASN A 258 -24.51 11.98 -13.85
CA ASN A 258 -24.13 13.22 -13.15
C ASN A 258 -22.64 13.19 -12.76
N ILE A 259 -21.95 14.30 -12.97
CA ILE A 259 -20.52 14.45 -12.72
C ILE A 259 -20.31 15.34 -11.49
N THR A 260 -19.46 14.89 -10.57
CA THR A 260 -19.03 15.64 -9.39
C THR A 260 -17.50 15.79 -9.41
N SER A 261 -16.97 16.59 -8.50
CA SER A 261 -15.51 16.72 -8.30
C SER A 261 -14.78 15.41 -7.98
N ASN A 262 -15.51 14.36 -7.58
CA ASN A 262 -14.96 13.05 -7.24
C ASN A 262 -15.31 11.95 -8.25
N THR A 263 -16.04 12.26 -9.32
CA THR A 263 -16.38 11.26 -10.33
C THR A 263 -15.12 10.78 -11.06
N THR A 264 -14.99 9.47 -11.22
CA THR A 264 -13.83 8.80 -11.83
C THR A 264 -14.14 8.23 -13.21
N LEU A 265 -13.10 7.96 -14.01
CA LEU A 265 -13.26 7.23 -15.27
C LEU A 265 -13.88 5.85 -15.08
N GLY A 266 -13.61 5.18 -13.96
CA GLY A 266 -14.23 3.90 -13.60
C GLY A 266 -15.76 4.01 -13.58
N GLN A 267 -16.30 5.06 -12.95
CA GLN A 267 -17.75 5.30 -12.92
C GLN A 267 -18.34 5.62 -14.29
N VAL A 268 -17.56 6.22 -15.21
CA VAL A 268 -18.00 6.41 -16.60
C VAL A 268 -18.07 5.06 -17.32
N ILE A 269 -17.07 4.19 -17.13
CA ILE A 269 -17.09 2.83 -17.69
C ILE A 269 -18.25 2.02 -17.12
N ASP A 270 -18.51 2.12 -15.81
CA ASP A 270 -19.63 1.44 -15.15
C ASP A 270 -20.97 1.92 -15.72
N ALA A 271 -21.15 3.23 -15.92
CA ALA A 271 -22.35 3.79 -16.54
C ALA A 271 -22.54 3.36 -18.01
N ILE A 272 -21.44 3.21 -18.77
CA ILE A 272 -21.52 2.65 -20.13
C ILE A 272 -21.94 1.18 -20.05
N ASN A 273 -21.35 0.40 -19.15
CA ASN A 273 -21.70 -1.01 -18.97
C ASN A 273 -23.17 -1.19 -18.56
N GLU A 274 -23.67 -0.35 -17.65
CA GLU A 274 -25.08 -0.31 -17.24
C GLU A 274 -26.00 0.00 -18.42
N GLN A 275 -25.61 0.91 -19.31
CA GLN A 275 -26.40 1.26 -20.49
C GLN A 275 -26.56 0.08 -21.48
N PHE A 276 -25.56 -0.78 -21.60
CA PHE A 276 -25.57 -1.95 -22.50
C PHE A 276 -25.99 -3.25 -21.81
N ASP A 277 -26.01 -3.28 -20.48
CA ASP A 277 -26.47 -4.37 -19.60
C ASP A 277 -26.09 -5.77 -20.10
N GLY A 278 -24.80 -5.99 -20.31
CA GLY A 278 -24.24 -7.28 -20.73
C GLY A 278 -24.32 -7.56 -22.24
N VAL A 279 -25.11 -6.84 -23.03
CA VAL A 279 -25.12 -6.98 -24.51
C VAL A 279 -23.79 -6.54 -25.11
N ALA A 280 -23.19 -5.50 -24.53
CA ALA A 280 -21.84 -5.08 -24.84
C ALA A 280 -21.14 -4.59 -23.58
N THR A 281 -19.81 -4.63 -23.58
CA THR A 281 -19.02 -4.28 -22.41
C THR A 281 -17.92 -3.30 -22.74
N ALA A 282 -17.91 -2.20 -22.01
CA ALA A 282 -16.87 -1.20 -21.97
C ALA A 282 -15.76 -1.53 -20.95
N LYS A 283 -14.54 -1.20 -21.32
CA LYS A 283 -13.35 -1.26 -20.47
C LYS A 283 -12.40 -0.09 -20.77
N LEU A 284 -11.59 0.28 -19.79
CA LEU A 284 -10.50 1.23 -19.96
C LEU A 284 -9.17 0.47 -20.15
N VAL A 285 -8.52 0.65 -21.30
CA VAL A 285 -7.22 0.05 -21.60
C VAL A 285 -6.27 1.16 -22.02
N ASN A 286 -5.22 1.39 -21.24
CA ASN A 286 -4.20 2.41 -21.51
C ASN A 286 -4.81 3.80 -21.79
N GLY A 287 -5.74 4.25 -20.95
CA GLY A 287 -6.44 5.53 -21.10
C GLY A 287 -7.48 5.58 -22.22
N GLN A 288 -7.73 4.49 -22.96
CA GLN A 288 -8.73 4.44 -24.04
C GLN A 288 -9.94 3.62 -23.62
N ILE A 289 -11.14 4.09 -23.98
CA ILE A 289 -12.38 3.32 -23.84
C ILE A 289 -12.46 2.31 -24.99
N TRP A 290 -12.69 1.05 -24.65
CA TRP A 290 -12.95 -0.04 -25.58
C TRP A 290 -14.32 -0.59 -25.27
N ILE A 291 -15.14 -0.85 -26.27
CA ILE A 291 -16.42 -1.56 -26.12
C ILE A 291 -16.41 -2.80 -27.00
N SER A 292 -16.77 -3.94 -26.44
CA SER A 292 -16.88 -5.22 -27.15
C SER A 292 -18.33 -5.64 -27.16
N ASP A 293 -18.86 -5.95 -28.33
CA ASP A 293 -20.15 -6.62 -28.45
C ASP A 293 -20.00 -8.05 -27.93
N ASN A 294 -20.92 -8.49 -27.08
CA ASN A 294 -20.91 -9.85 -26.54
C ASN A 294 -21.75 -10.80 -27.39
N MET A 295 -22.42 -10.30 -28.45
CA MET A 295 -23.15 -11.09 -29.42
C MET A 295 -22.33 -11.36 -30.69
N SER A 296 -22.38 -12.60 -31.16
CA SER A 296 -21.75 -12.99 -32.44
C SER A 296 -22.60 -12.53 -33.63
N GLY A 297 -21.98 -12.03 -34.69
CA GLY A 297 -22.68 -11.65 -35.93
C GLY A 297 -22.30 -10.27 -36.44
N GLU A 298 -22.94 -9.83 -37.53
CA GLU A 298 -22.86 -8.43 -37.95
C GLU A 298 -23.52 -7.56 -36.88
N SER A 299 -22.79 -6.58 -36.37
CA SER A 299 -23.26 -5.66 -35.34
C SER A 299 -23.62 -4.31 -35.96
N GLN A 300 -24.70 -3.72 -35.47
CA GLN A 300 -25.08 -2.33 -35.69
C GLN A 300 -25.00 -1.53 -34.39
N LEU A 301 -24.20 -2.00 -33.43
CA LEU A 301 -23.93 -1.30 -32.18
C LEU A 301 -23.34 0.09 -32.46
N SER A 302 -23.65 1.06 -31.61
CA SER A 302 -22.95 2.34 -31.60
C SER A 302 -22.93 2.92 -30.20
N LEU A 303 -21.88 3.69 -29.88
CA LEU A 303 -21.74 4.41 -28.62
C LEU A 303 -21.33 5.85 -28.91
N ASN A 304 -22.12 6.78 -28.40
CA ASN A 304 -21.84 8.21 -28.41
C ASN A 304 -21.77 8.71 -26.97
N LEU A 305 -20.73 9.50 -26.69
CA LEU A 305 -20.52 10.15 -25.40
C LEU A 305 -20.52 11.66 -25.61
N SER A 306 -21.31 12.39 -24.84
CA SER A 306 -21.30 13.85 -24.87
C SER A 306 -21.31 14.44 -23.47
N TYR A 307 -20.62 15.57 -23.29
CA TYR A 307 -20.55 16.27 -22.02
C TYR A 307 -21.50 17.47 -22.05
N SER A 308 -22.40 17.53 -21.08
CA SER A 308 -23.25 18.67 -20.80
C SER A 308 -22.66 19.44 -19.62
N PRO A 309 -22.16 20.68 -19.81
CA PRO A 309 -21.51 21.44 -18.75
C PRO A 309 -22.50 22.04 -17.74
N GLY A 310 -23.80 21.82 -17.91
CA GLY A 310 -24.83 22.38 -17.05
C GLY A 310 -24.74 23.91 -17.01
N SER A 311 -24.65 24.46 -15.81
CA SER A 311 -24.50 25.90 -15.56
C SER A 311 -23.04 26.36 -15.52
N SER A 312 -22.08 25.43 -15.52
CA SER A 312 -20.66 25.73 -15.46
C SER A 312 -20.05 26.04 -16.85
N PRO A 313 -18.90 26.74 -16.91
CA PRO A 313 -18.15 26.92 -18.15
C PRO A 313 -17.11 25.80 -18.39
N HIS A 314 -17.12 24.72 -17.60
CA HIS A 314 -16.15 23.63 -17.74
C HIS A 314 -16.30 22.92 -19.08
N THR A 315 -15.20 22.32 -19.57
CA THR A 315 -15.24 21.51 -20.80
C THR A 315 -14.55 20.18 -20.56
N LEU A 316 -15.08 19.12 -21.18
CA LEU A 316 -14.49 17.78 -21.19
C LEU A 316 -14.47 17.28 -22.63
N SER A 317 -13.29 16.93 -23.13
CA SER A 317 -13.16 16.27 -24.42
C SER A 317 -13.36 14.76 -24.24
N LEU A 318 -14.31 14.18 -24.99
CA LEU A 318 -14.62 12.75 -24.96
C LEU A 318 -14.25 12.11 -26.31
N PRO A 319 -13.87 10.82 -26.34
CA PRO A 319 -13.45 10.14 -27.56
C PRO A 319 -14.62 9.88 -28.51
N THR A 320 -14.33 9.84 -29.81
CA THR A 320 -15.23 9.26 -30.80
C THR A 320 -14.96 7.76 -30.90
N MET A 321 -15.99 6.97 -30.65
CA MET A 321 -15.89 5.52 -30.74
C MET A 321 -15.90 5.07 -32.21
N LYS A 322 -14.97 4.19 -32.59
CA LYS A 322 -14.90 3.59 -33.94
C LYS A 322 -14.72 2.09 -33.88
N VAL A 323 -15.33 1.38 -34.83
CA VAL A 323 -15.09 -0.05 -35.05
C VAL A 323 -13.60 -0.28 -35.30
N SER A 324 -13.03 -1.19 -34.53
CA SER A 324 -11.63 -1.62 -34.59
C SER A 324 -11.48 -3.07 -35.06
N GLN A 325 -12.54 -3.86 -34.92
CA GLN A 325 -12.70 -5.20 -35.45
C GLN A 325 -14.17 -5.39 -35.82
N GLU A 326 -14.46 -5.66 -37.09
CA GLU A 326 -15.83 -5.89 -37.56
C GLU A 326 -16.34 -7.26 -37.09
N GLY A 327 -17.56 -7.27 -36.57
CA GLY A 327 -18.27 -8.50 -36.26
C GLY A 327 -18.74 -9.21 -37.54
N GLY A 328 -18.82 -10.53 -37.52
CA GLY A 328 -19.54 -11.28 -38.56
C GLY A 328 -18.80 -11.66 -39.84
N GLY A 329 -17.49 -11.39 -39.96
CA GLY A 329 -16.69 -11.78 -41.14
C GLY A 329 -16.73 -13.28 -41.47
N ASN A 330 -16.59 -13.65 -42.75
CA ASN A 330 -16.51 -15.05 -43.22
C ASN A 330 -15.20 -15.71 -42.74
N GLN A 331 -15.18 -16.19 -41.51
CA GLN A 331 -14.09 -17.02 -41.00
C GLN A 331 -14.36 -18.49 -41.34
N ASN A 332 -13.32 -19.22 -41.72
CA ASN A 332 -13.36 -20.68 -41.78
C ASN A 332 -13.35 -21.21 -40.33
N VAL A 333 -14.50 -21.22 -39.66
CA VAL A 333 -14.60 -21.59 -38.23
C VAL A 333 -14.26 -23.06 -38.06
N LEU A 334 -13.45 -23.35 -37.05
CA LEU A 334 -13.11 -24.72 -36.69
C LEU A 334 -14.35 -25.41 -36.09
N ASP A 335 -14.86 -26.43 -36.76
CA ASP A 335 -16.02 -27.19 -36.27
C ASP A 335 -15.58 -28.25 -35.24
N LEU A 336 -15.81 -27.94 -33.97
CA LEU A 336 -15.60 -28.87 -32.85
C LEU A 336 -16.92 -29.42 -32.29
N GLY A 337 -18.06 -29.13 -32.94
CA GLY A 337 -19.39 -29.43 -32.44
C GLY A 337 -19.81 -28.55 -31.27
N THR A 338 -20.71 -29.08 -30.42
CA THR A 338 -21.27 -28.35 -29.28
C THR A 338 -20.46 -28.58 -28.00
N PHE A 339 -20.64 -27.67 -27.04
CA PHE A 339 -20.05 -27.75 -25.72
C PHE A 339 -21.16 -27.66 -24.67
N THR A 340 -21.00 -28.40 -23.57
CA THR A 340 -21.83 -28.29 -22.37
C THR A 340 -21.12 -27.44 -21.31
N LYS A 341 -21.81 -26.42 -20.81
CA LYS A 341 -21.41 -25.68 -19.60
C LYS A 341 -21.63 -26.59 -18.39
N THR A 342 -20.54 -27.02 -17.76
CA THR A 342 -20.57 -27.91 -16.58
C THR A 342 -20.46 -27.16 -15.26
N GLN A 343 -19.97 -25.92 -15.31
CA GLN A 343 -19.97 -24.98 -14.19
C GLN A 343 -20.22 -23.58 -14.75
N SER A 344 -21.13 -22.83 -14.14
CA SER A 344 -21.41 -21.44 -14.53
C SER A 344 -20.50 -20.48 -13.77
N ALA A 345 -20.07 -19.42 -14.44
CA ALA A 345 -19.57 -18.25 -13.73
C ALA A 345 -20.73 -17.57 -13.01
N GLN A 346 -20.61 -17.38 -11.70
CA GLN A 346 -21.64 -16.71 -10.89
C GLN A 346 -20.97 -15.83 -9.84
N SER A 347 -21.66 -14.79 -9.39
CA SER A 347 -21.19 -13.90 -8.33
C SER A 347 -21.44 -14.49 -6.94
N ALA A 348 -20.61 -14.10 -5.96
CA ALA A 348 -20.86 -14.35 -4.55
C ALA A 348 -22.01 -13.45 -4.08
N LEU A 349 -22.92 -14.02 -3.30
CA LEU A 349 -24.06 -13.32 -2.72
C LEU A 349 -23.95 -13.34 -1.21
N LEU A 350 -23.87 -12.18 -0.59
CA LEU A 350 -23.77 -12.05 0.87
C LEU A 350 -24.60 -10.91 1.44
N LYS A 351 -24.87 -10.96 2.74
CA LYS A 351 -25.38 -9.84 3.52
C LYS A 351 -24.43 -9.48 4.63
N VAL A 352 -24.41 -8.20 4.99
CA VAL A 352 -23.72 -7.70 6.18
C VAL A 352 -24.75 -7.05 7.08
N ASP A 353 -24.88 -7.54 8.31
CA ASP A 353 -25.85 -7.05 9.30
C ASP A 353 -27.29 -7.02 8.76
N GLY A 354 -27.62 -8.01 7.93
CA GLY A 354 -28.93 -8.14 7.29
C GLY A 354 -29.17 -7.16 6.13
N PHE A 355 -28.19 -6.34 5.75
CA PHE A 355 -28.26 -5.46 4.58
C PHE A 355 -27.77 -6.19 3.31
N PRO A 356 -28.47 -6.04 2.16
CA PRO A 356 -29.74 -5.35 1.97
C PRO A 356 -30.92 -6.06 2.65
N SER A 357 -31.90 -5.28 3.15
CA SER A 357 -33.01 -5.79 3.97
C SER A 357 -34.18 -6.38 3.17
N GLY A 358 -34.20 -6.20 1.84
CA GLY A 358 -35.26 -6.71 0.96
C GLY A 358 -34.81 -6.80 -0.49
N SER A 359 -35.63 -7.46 -1.31
CA SER A 359 -35.48 -7.56 -2.76
C SER A 359 -36.39 -6.57 -3.47
N ILE A 360 -35.98 -6.11 -4.65
CA ILE A 360 -36.78 -5.25 -5.53
C ILE A 360 -37.07 -6.07 -6.80
N GLN A 361 -38.30 -5.98 -7.31
CA GLN A 361 -38.64 -6.59 -8.60
C GLN A 361 -38.02 -5.76 -9.72
N GLU A 362 -37.42 -6.45 -10.68
CA GLU A 362 -36.98 -5.83 -11.92
C GLU A 362 -38.20 -5.48 -12.78
N VAL A 363 -38.26 -4.25 -13.29
CA VAL A 363 -39.28 -3.81 -14.25
C VAL A 363 -38.62 -3.24 -15.48
N GLN A 364 -38.87 -3.87 -16.62
CA GLN A 364 -38.40 -3.43 -17.92
C GLN A 364 -39.57 -3.06 -18.82
N LYS A 365 -39.37 -2.15 -19.78
CA LYS A 365 -40.43 -1.69 -20.67
C LYS A 365 -39.94 -1.60 -22.11
N LEU A 366 -40.60 -2.31 -23.02
CA LEU A 366 -40.48 -2.09 -24.45
C LEU A 366 -41.38 -0.92 -24.86
N THR A 367 -40.76 0.13 -25.40
CA THR A 367 -41.45 1.31 -25.91
C THR A 367 -41.30 1.41 -27.42
N PHE A 368 -42.41 1.65 -28.12
CA PHE A 368 -42.43 1.99 -29.55
C PHE A 368 -42.55 3.52 -29.72
N GLY A 369 -41.73 4.11 -30.58
CA GLY A 369 -41.72 5.56 -30.82
C GLY A 369 -42.96 6.08 -31.55
N SER A 370 -43.69 5.19 -32.24
CA SER A 370 -44.99 5.44 -32.87
C SER A 370 -45.70 4.11 -33.13
N SER A 371 -46.93 4.13 -33.65
CA SER A 371 -47.67 2.90 -33.97
C SER A 371 -46.86 2.01 -34.94
N ALA A 372 -46.65 0.76 -34.54
CA ALA A 372 -45.86 -0.22 -35.29
C ALA A 372 -46.72 -1.36 -35.85
N THR A 373 -46.34 -1.87 -37.02
CA THR A 373 -46.89 -3.08 -37.65
C THR A 373 -45.76 -4.02 -38.05
N GLY A 374 -46.04 -5.29 -38.32
CA GLY A 374 -45.02 -6.28 -38.66
C GLY A 374 -44.63 -7.13 -37.45
N TYR A 375 -43.36 -7.53 -37.36
CA TYR A 375 -42.89 -8.45 -36.31
C TYR A 375 -41.60 -7.97 -35.65
N PHE A 376 -41.44 -8.32 -34.38
CA PHE A 376 -40.21 -8.14 -33.60
C PHE A 376 -39.83 -9.45 -32.90
N THR A 377 -38.59 -9.52 -32.42
CA THR A 377 -38.16 -10.61 -31.53
C THR A 377 -37.52 -10.03 -30.28
N LEU A 378 -37.60 -10.78 -29.18
CA LEU A 378 -36.95 -10.44 -27.92
C LEU A 378 -35.84 -11.44 -27.65
N SER A 379 -34.71 -10.99 -27.13
CA SER A 379 -33.63 -11.88 -26.67
C SER A 379 -33.24 -11.63 -25.22
N TYR A 380 -32.87 -12.72 -24.55
CA TYR A 380 -32.52 -12.79 -23.13
C TYR A 380 -31.57 -13.98 -22.89
N ASN A 381 -30.45 -13.77 -22.18
CA ASN A 381 -29.44 -14.79 -21.89
C ASN A 381 -29.05 -15.65 -23.12
N GLY A 382 -28.80 -14.98 -24.26
CA GLY A 382 -28.42 -15.64 -25.52
C GLY A 382 -29.52 -16.44 -26.23
N LYS A 383 -30.77 -16.44 -25.73
CA LYS A 383 -31.93 -17.05 -26.39
C LYS A 383 -32.80 -15.97 -27.03
N THR A 384 -33.44 -16.29 -28.16
CA THR A 384 -34.33 -15.36 -28.88
C THR A 384 -35.72 -15.99 -29.03
N THR A 385 -36.77 -15.18 -28.88
CA THR A 385 -38.15 -15.63 -29.14
C THR A 385 -38.38 -15.91 -30.62
N ASN A 386 -39.45 -16.65 -30.94
CA ASN A 386 -39.99 -16.59 -32.31
C ASN A 386 -40.49 -15.17 -32.63
N ALA A 387 -40.76 -14.91 -33.91
CA ALA A 387 -41.33 -13.64 -34.36
C ALA A 387 -42.67 -13.34 -33.66
N ILE A 388 -42.74 -12.19 -32.99
CA ILE A 388 -43.90 -11.68 -32.25
C ILE A 388 -44.56 -10.60 -33.10
N ASP A 389 -45.86 -10.74 -33.38
CA ASP A 389 -46.63 -9.72 -34.11
C ASP A 389 -46.69 -8.43 -33.28
N ALA A 390 -46.47 -7.27 -33.92
CA ALA A 390 -46.58 -5.97 -33.28
C ALA A 390 -47.96 -5.75 -32.62
N ALA A 391 -49.03 -6.37 -33.12
CA ALA A 391 -50.38 -6.30 -32.55
C ALA A 391 -50.69 -7.41 -31.52
N ALA A 392 -49.70 -8.20 -31.10
CA ALA A 392 -49.88 -9.25 -30.10
C ALA A 392 -50.39 -8.68 -28.76
N THR A 393 -51.26 -9.43 -28.09
CA THR A 393 -51.68 -9.13 -26.71
C THR A 393 -50.57 -9.45 -25.72
N ALA A 394 -50.57 -8.79 -24.55
CA ALA A 394 -49.59 -9.06 -23.50
C ALA A 394 -49.47 -10.55 -23.13
N SER A 395 -50.60 -11.29 -23.07
CA SER A 395 -50.59 -12.74 -22.82
C SER A 395 -49.90 -13.54 -23.93
N GLN A 396 -50.02 -13.12 -25.19
CA GLN A 396 -49.32 -13.77 -26.30
C GLN A 396 -47.80 -13.50 -26.22
N VAL A 397 -47.40 -12.28 -25.88
CA VAL A 397 -46.00 -11.92 -25.65
C VAL A 397 -45.42 -12.72 -24.48
N GLN A 398 -46.13 -12.78 -23.34
CA GLN A 398 -45.71 -13.55 -22.17
C GLN A 398 -45.50 -15.03 -22.51
N ASN A 399 -46.42 -15.66 -23.23
CA ASN A 399 -46.29 -17.07 -23.62
C ASN A 399 -45.07 -17.33 -24.52
N GLN A 400 -44.74 -16.40 -25.43
CA GLN A 400 -43.52 -16.50 -26.24
C GLN A 400 -42.27 -16.43 -25.37
N ILE A 401 -42.24 -15.50 -24.40
CA ILE A 401 -41.12 -15.33 -23.47
C ILE A 401 -40.93 -16.57 -22.59
N LEU A 402 -41.99 -17.05 -21.93
CA LEU A 402 -41.92 -18.23 -21.06
C LEU A 402 -41.37 -19.44 -21.82
N SER A 403 -41.88 -19.69 -23.02
CA SER A 403 -41.45 -20.82 -23.85
C SER A 403 -40.02 -20.66 -24.38
N ALA A 404 -39.62 -19.47 -24.81
CA ALA A 404 -38.31 -19.26 -25.44
C ALA A 404 -37.19 -19.23 -24.41
N PHE A 405 -37.42 -18.59 -23.26
CA PHE A 405 -36.37 -18.37 -22.27
C PHE A 405 -36.28 -19.49 -21.23
N GLY A 406 -37.31 -20.32 -21.12
CA GLY A 406 -37.38 -21.41 -20.14
C GLY A 406 -37.77 -20.94 -18.75
N LEU A 407 -38.63 -19.91 -18.69
CA LEU A 407 -39.20 -19.36 -17.46
C LEU A 407 -40.52 -20.06 -17.13
N ASN A 408 -40.89 -20.11 -15.85
CA ASN A 408 -42.14 -20.67 -15.37
C ASN A 408 -43.24 -19.61 -15.24
N GLU A 409 -44.48 -20.07 -15.18
CA GLU A 409 -45.62 -19.20 -14.86
C GLU A 409 -45.44 -18.59 -13.46
N GLY A 410 -45.44 -17.25 -13.38
CA GLY A 410 -45.15 -16.51 -12.15
C GLY A 410 -43.72 -15.95 -12.06
N ASP A 411 -42.82 -16.32 -12.98
CA ASP A 411 -41.47 -15.73 -13.06
C ASP A 411 -41.49 -14.31 -13.65
N ILE A 412 -42.43 -14.07 -14.56
CA ILE A 412 -42.62 -12.78 -15.24
C ILE A 412 -44.11 -12.50 -15.47
N THR A 413 -44.51 -11.25 -15.32
CA THR A 413 -45.81 -10.75 -15.77
C THR A 413 -45.62 -9.71 -16.87
N VAL A 414 -46.39 -9.84 -17.95
CA VAL A 414 -46.39 -8.89 -19.07
C VAL A 414 -47.71 -8.12 -19.11
N GLU A 415 -47.63 -6.80 -19.18
CA GLU A 415 -48.76 -5.89 -19.31
C GLU A 415 -48.57 -4.94 -20.50
N GLY A 416 -49.65 -4.27 -20.91
CA GLY A 416 -49.63 -3.27 -21.98
C GLY A 416 -49.90 -3.81 -23.39
N ASP A 417 -49.58 -3.00 -24.39
CA ASP A 417 -49.85 -3.24 -25.80
C ASP A 417 -48.92 -2.42 -26.72
N SER A 418 -49.13 -2.50 -28.03
CA SER A 418 -48.32 -1.78 -29.01
C SER A 418 -48.44 -0.25 -28.97
N THR A 419 -49.46 0.29 -28.29
CA THR A 419 -49.69 1.74 -28.15
C THR A 419 -49.03 2.28 -26.89
N THR A 420 -49.11 1.54 -25.79
CA THR A 420 -48.60 1.92 -24.48
C THR A 420 -47.19 1.38 -24.19
N GLY A 421 -46.72 0.44 -25.01
CA GLY A 421 -45.55 -0.38 -24.78
C GLY A 421 -45.88 -1.63 -23.98
N PHE A 422 -44.98 -2.61 -24.01
CA PHE A 422 -45.09 -3.81 -23.17
C PHE A 422 -44.22 -3.64 -21.93
N THR A 423 -44.81 -3.81 -20.75
CA THR A 423 -44.10 -3.79 -19.47
C THR A 423 -43.89 -5.22 -18.98
N PHE A 424 -42.64 -5.53 -18.63
CA PHE A 424 -42.15 -6.81 -18.14
C PHE A 424 -41.78 -6.64 -16.67
N THR A 425 -42.47 -7.32 -15.78
CA THR A 425 -42.15 -7.32 -14.35
C THR A 425 -41.68 -8.71 -13.97
N PHE A 426 -40.40 -8.82 -13.60
CA PHE A 426 -39.82 -10.07 -13.12
C PHE A 426 -40.07 -10.21 -11.62
N ASN A 427 -40.35 -11.41 -11.17
CA ASN A 427 -40.58 -11.65 -9.75
C ASN A 427 -39.28 -11.44 -8.94
N THR A 428 -39.40 -11.35 -7.61
CA THR A 428 -38.27 -11.04 -6.72
C THR A 428 -37.15 -12.08 -6.72
N SER A 429 -37.39 -13.29 -7.23
CA SER A 429 -36.34 -14.31 -7.37
C SER A 429 -35.43 -14.04 -8.58
N PHE A 430 -35.89 -13.22 -9.52
CA PHE A 430 -35.14 -12.66 -10.66
C PHE A 430 -34.90 -11.17 -10.44
N GLY A 431 -34.72 -10.77 -9.18
CA GLY A 431 -34.69 -9.38 -8.77
C GLY A 431 -33.63 -8.58 -9.50
N ASP A 432 -32.46 -9.12 -9.80
CA ASP A 432 -31.49 -8.47 -10.69
C ASP A 432 -31.31 -9.36 -11.92
N THR A 433 -31.77 -8.92 -13.09
CA THR A 433 -31.73 -9.72 -14.32
C THR A 433 -31.30 -8.86 -15.50
N GLU A 434 -30.60 -9.48 -16.45
CA GLU A 434 -30.20 -8.83 -17.70
C GLU A 434 -31.42 -8.27 -18.45
N LYS A 435 -31.19 -7.16 -19.14
CA LYS A 435 -32.16 -6.41 -19.92
C LYS A 435 -32.53 -7.18 -21.17
N LEU A 436 -33.82 -7.31 -21.38
CA LEU A 436 -34.36 -7.80 -22.64
C LEU A 436 -33.83 -6.92 -23.78
N SER A 437 -33.35 -7.55 -24.85
CA SER A 437 -33.03 -6.87 -26.09
C SER A 437 -34.14 -7.06 -27.11
N VAL A 438 -34.44 -6.03 -27.89
CA VAL A 438 -35.41 -6.09 -28.99
C VAL A 438 -34.68 -6.04 -30.33
N ASN A 439 -35.08 -6.91 -31.24
CA ASN A 439 -34.77 -6.78 -32.66
C ASN A 439 -36.04 -6.31 -33.38
N ALA A 440 -35.96 -5.07 -33.87
CA ALA A 440 -37.05 -4.33 -34.49
C ALA A 440 -36.94 -4.23 -36.02
N THR A 441 -36.01 -4.92 -36.68
CA THR A 441 -35.80 -4.77 -38.14
C THR A 441 -37.00 -5.21 -38.98
N GLY A 442 -37.87 -6.06 -38.42
CA GLY A 442 -39.13 -6.50 -39.02
C GLY A 442 -40.34 -5.56 -38.79
N LEU A 443 -40.14 -4.41 -38.12
CA LEU A 443 -41.21 -3.46 -37.81
C LEU A 443 -41.29 -2.32 -38.82
N ALA A 444 -42.51 -1.89 -39.12
CA ALA A 444 -42.82 -0.67 -39.86
C ALA A 444 -43.60 0.30 -38.98
N PHE A 445 -43.09 1.53 -38.86
CA PHE A 445 -43.60 2.57 -37.96
C PHE A 445 -44.32 3.68 -38.72
N SER A 446 -45.33 4.30 -38.09
CA SER A 446 -46.10 5.40 -38.68
C SER A 446 -45.45 6.79 -38.50
N GLY A 447 -44.41 6.90 -37.68
CA GLY A 447 -43.79 8.17 -37.28
C GLY A 447 -42.33 7.99 -36.85
N THR A 448 -42.02 8.18 -35.56
CA THR A 448 -40.67 7.91 -35.04
C THR A 448 -40.39 6.42 -35.12
N ASN A 449 -39.35 6.04 -35.87
CA ASN A 449 -38.99 4.66 -36.19
C ASN A 449 -38.07 4.03 -35.15
N THR A 450 -38.51 3.97 -33.88
CA THR A 450 -37.71 3.39 -32.80
C THR A 450 -38.51 2.37 -31.99
N ALA A 451 -37.83 1.30 -31.58
CA ALA A 451 -38.28 0.42 -30.52
C ALA A 451 -37.08 0.19 -29.60
N TYR A 452 -37.29 0.40 -28.31
CA TYR A 452 -36.21 0.29 -27.33
C TYR A 452 -36.75 -0.22 -26.02
N ILE A 453 -35.89 -0.91 -25.28
CA ILE A 453 -36.21 -1.40 -23.95
C ILE A 453 -35.54 -0.46 -22.95
N THR A 454 -36.29 -0.08 -21.92
CA THR A 454 -35.81 0.64 -20.74
C THR A 454 -35.94 -0.23 -19.53
N GLU A 455 -35.03 -0.03 -18.58
CA GLU A 455 -35.23 -0.49 -17.22
C GLU A 455 -35.96 0.63 -16.49
N GLU A 456 -37.21 0.39 -16.11
CA GLU A 456 -38.03 1.34 -15.35
C GLU A 456 -37.79 1.19 -13.84
N THR A 457 -37.37 0.00 -13.41
CA THR A 457 -36.93 -0.27 -12.04
C THR A 457 -35.85 -1.33 -12.09
N LYS A 458 -34.60 -0.95 -11.76
CA LYS A 458 -33.54 -1.89 -11.44
C LYS A 458 -33.95 -2.66 -10.22
N GLY A 459 -34.12 -3.96 -10.35
CA GLY A 459 -34.45 -4.77 -9.21
C GLY A 459 -33.18 -5.18 -8.44
N SER A 460 -33.39 -5.98 -7.40
CA SER A 460 -32.30 -6.52 -6.58
C SER A 460 -32.74 -7.82 -5.96
N ASN A 461 -31.86 -8.82 -5.96
CA ASN A 461 -32.09 -10.08 -5.24
C ASN A 461 -31.99 -9.93 -3.70
N GLY A 462 -31.68 -8.72 -3.20
CA GLY A 462 -31.56 -8.41 -1.78
C GLY A 462 -30.25 -8.89 -1.15
N TYR A 463 -29.21 -9.11 -1.95
CA TYR A 463 -27.86 -9.45 -1.52
C TYR A 463 -26.84 -8.45 -2.08
N ILE A 464 -25.68 -8.39 -1.43
CA ILE A 464 -24.49 -7.75 -1.97
C ILE A 464 -23.85 -8.74 -2.93
N GLU A 465 -23.58 -8.32 -4.15
CA GLU A 465 -22.95 -9.16 -5.16
C GLU A 465 -21.46 -8.84 -5.31
N ARG A 466 -20.63 -9.87 -5.42
CA ARG A 466 -19.19 -9.72 -5.66
C ARG A 466 -18.71 -10.77 -6.64
N SER A 467 -17.88 -10.38 -7.61
CA SER A 467 -17.27 -11.32 -8.55
C SER A 467 -16.23 -12.25 -7.91
N SER A 468 -15.84 -12.02 -6.65
CA SER A 468 -14.80 -12.79 -5.97
C SER A 468 -15.24 -13.25 -4.59
N ASN A 469 -14.68 -14.39 -4.16
CA ASN A 469 -14.78 -14.88 -2.78
C ASN A 469 -13.80 -14.17 -1.82
N ASN A 470 -12.90 -13.32 -2.34
CA ASN A 470 -12.04 -12.45 -1.54
C ASN A 470 -12.53 -11.00 -1.65
N ILE A 471 -13.25 -10.54 -0.65
CA ILE A 471 -14.06 -9.32 -0.69
C ILE A 471 -13.45 -8.24 0.21
N THR A 472 -12.89 -7.19 -0.38
CA THR A 472 -12.16 -6.12 0.34
C THR A 472 -12.99 -4.86 0.60
N ASN A 473 -14.10 -4.67 -0.13
CA ASN A 473 -14.81 -3.39 -0.24
C ASN A 473 -16.29 -3.51 0.15
N VAL A 474 -16.55 -4.17 1.29
CA VAL A 474 -17.90 -4.22 1.88
C VAL A 474 -17.91 -3.58 3.25
N ILE A 475 -16.88 -3.85 4.07
CA ILE A 475 -16.69 -3.21 5.37
C ILE A 475 -15.33 -2.52 5.33
N SER A 476 -15.28 -1.23 5.70
CA SER A 476 -14.04 -0.45 5.61
C SER A 476 -12.91 -1.09 6.41
N GLY A 477 -11.77 -1.32 5.74
CA GLY A 477 -10.58 -1.91 6.33
C GLY A 477 -10.67 -3.41 6.65
N VAL A 478 -11.73 -4.09 6.21
CA VAL A 478 -11.97 -5.52 6.46
C VAL A 478 -12.03 -6.27 5.13
N THR A 479 -11.27 -7.36 5.04
CA THR A 479 -11.31 -8.28 3.90
C THR A 479 -11.93 -9.60 4.34
N LEU A 480 -13.04 -9.99 3.69
CA LEU A 480 -13.75 -11.24 3.93
C LEU A 480 -13.29 -12.29 2.91
N GLN A 481 -12.86 -13.44 3.39
CA GLN A 481 -12.53 -14.58 2.55
C GLN A 481 -13.63 -15.64 2.74
N LEU A 482 -14.53 -15.72 1.76
CA LEU A 482 -15.63 -16.68 1.74
C LEU A 482 -15.07 -18.05 1.34
N SER A 483 -15.46 -19.08 2.08
CA SER A 483 -15.02 -20.46 1.85
C SER A 483 -16.19 -21.42 1.64
N ASP A 484 -17.36 -21.12 2.20
CA ASP A 484 -18.59 -21.91 2.03
C ASP A 484 -19.83 -21.08 2.39
N VAL A 485 -21.02 -21.58 2.02
CA VAL A 485 -22.32 -20.95 2.31
C VAL A 485 -22.71 -21.11 3.78
N THR A 486 -23.42 -20.13 4.31
CA THR A 486 -24.00 -20.15 5.65
C THR A 486 -25.30 -20.93 5.68
N GLU A 487 -25.63 -21.47 6.86
CA GLU A 487 -26.93 -22.08 7.08
C GLU A 487 -28.00 -21.00 7.23
N ALA A 488 -29.20 -21.27 6.71
CA ALA A 488 -30.31 -20.32 6.78
C ALA A 488 -30.62 -19.94 8.25
N GLY A 489 -30.55 -18.64 8.54
CA GLY A 489 -30.79 -18.11 9.89
C GLY A 489 -29.59 -18.15 10.84
N ASN A 490 -28.45 -18.70 10.41
CA ASN A 490 -27.22 -18.81 11.20
C ASN A 490 -26.06 -18.08 10.51
N PRO A 491 -26.05 -16.72 10.50
CA PRO A 491 -24.95 -15.96 9.91
C PRO A 491 -23.66 -16.12 10.73
N VAL A 492 -22.51 -15.98 10.07
CA VAL A 492 -21.19 -15.97 10.73
C VAL A 492 -20.98 -14.62 11.40
N LYS A 493 -20.61 -14.60 12.68
CA LYS A 493 -20.23 -13.37 13.37
C LYS A 493 -18.73 -13.15 13.22
N ILE A 494 -18.35 -12.03 12.60
CA ILE A 494 -16.99 -11.53 12.64
C ILE A 494 -16.84 -10.47 13.73
N THR A 495 -15.67 -10.41 14.35
CA THR A 495 -15.34 -9.41 15.37
C THR A 495 -13.98 -8.79 15.06
N VAL A 496 -13.96 -7.47 14.93
CA VAL A 496 -12.75 -6.65 14.81
C VAL A 496 -12.42 -6.09 16.19
N SER A 497 -11.21 -6.34 16.66
CA SER A 497 -10.72 -5.88 17.97
C SER A 497 -9.37 -5.21 17.84
N ARG A 498 -9.03 -4.33 18.79
CA ARG A 498 -7.69 -3.76 18.91
C ARG A 498 -6.70 -4.89 19.24
N ASN A 499 -5.57 -4.95 18.57
CA ASN A 499 -4.53 -5.95 18.83
C ASN A 499 -3.56 -5.44 19.90
N VAL A 500 -4.03 -5.38 21.15
CA VAL A 500 -3.24 -4.91 22.29
C VAL A 500 -2.04 -5.82 22.53
N THR A 501 -2.17 -7.14 22.33
CA THR A 501 -1.07 -8.12 22.45
C THR A 501 0.11 -7.76 21.55
N SER A 502 -0.12 -7.41 20.29
CA SER A 502 0.96 -6.99 19.39
C SER A 502 1.66 -5.71 19.87
N LEU A 503 0.95 -4.80 20.53
CA LEU A 503 1.55 -3.60 21.12
C LEU A 503 2.38 -3.95 22.36
N THR A 504 1.85 -4.79 23.25
CA THR A 504 2.55 -5.33 24.42
C THR A 504 3.88 -5.99 24.01
N ASP A 505 3.88 -6.80 22.96
CA ASP A 505 5.09 -7.46 22.45
C ASP A 505 6.14 -6.46 21.94
N LYS A 506 5.71 -5.41 21.25
CA LYS A 506 6.61 -4.33 20.80
C LYS A 506 7.18 -3.56 21.99
N ILE A 507 6.38 -3.27 23.01
CA ILE A 507 6.82 -2.60 24.23
C ILE A 507 7.84 -3.47 24.97
N ASN A 508 7.59 -4.76 25.14
CA ASN A 508 8.52 -5.70 25.78
C ASN A 508 9.88 -5.76 25.05
N LYS A 509 9.90 -5.64 23.73
CA LYS A 509 11.16 -5.55 22.95
C LYS A 509 11.92 -4.26 23.26
N VAL A 510 11.23 -3.13 23.40
CA VAL A 510 11.85 -1.86 23.83
C VAL A 510 12.40 -1.97 25.25
N VAL A 511 11.61 -2.53 26.18
CA VAL A 511 12.03 -2.74 27.57
C VAL A 511 13.29 -3.61 27.64
N SER A 512 13.33 -4.69 26.85
CA SER A 512 14.49 -5.57 26.79
C SER A 512 15.73 -4.87 26.25
N ALA A 513 15.62 -4.19 25.10
CA ALA A 513 16.73 -3.46 24.49
C ALA A 513 17.24 -2.33 25.40
N TYR A 514 16.34 -1.60 26.06
CA TYR A 514 16.69 -0.56 27.02
C TYR A 514 17.44 -1.14 28.22
N ASN A 515 16.96 -2.25 28.79
CA ASN A 515 17.54 -2.85 29.98
C ASN A 515 18.91 -3.47 29.69
N THR A 516 19.12 -4.07 28.51
CA THR A 516 20.45 -4.51 28.06
C THR A 516 21.41 -3.32 27.98
N LEU A 517 21.01 -2.23 27.29
CA LEU A 517 21.82 -1.03 27.20
C LEU A 517 22.14 -0.44 28.59
N ILE A 518 21.18 -0.35 29.50
CA ILE A 518 21.40 0.18 30.85
C ILE A 518 22.35 -0.72 31.66
N ALA A 519 22.24 -2.04 31.55
CA ALA A 519 23.16 -2.96 32.20
C ALA A 519 24.61 -2.72 31.74
N ASP A 520 24.83 -2.61 30.44
CA ASP A 520 26.15 -2.36 29.88
C ASP A 520 26.67 -0.95 30.22
N LEU A 521 25.80 0.07 30.18
CA LEU A 521 26.17 1.42 30.61
C LEU A 521 26.63 1.42 32.08
N ILE A 522 25.94 0.70 32.96
CA ILE A 522 26.33 0.57 34.38
C ILE A 522 27.68 -0.15 34.49
N ASP A 523 27.84 -1.32 33.86
CA ASP A 523 29.10 -2.10 33.91
C ASP A 523 30.29 -1.29 33.39
N LYS A 524 30.12 -0.56 32.29
CA LYS A 524 31.21 0.20 31.65
C LYS A 524 31.49 1.55 32.30
N THR A 525 30.61 2.11 33.13
CA THR A 525 30.82 3.46 33.70
C THR A 525 30.92 3.53 35.21
N GLU A 526 30.32 2.59 35.95
CA GLU A 526 30.27 2.64 37.41
C GLU A 526 31.45 1.92 38.07
N TYR A 527 31.64 2.13 39.37
CA TYR A 527 32.66 1.45 40.16
C TYR A 527 32.20 0.03 40.49
N ASN A 528 32.99 -0.98 40.11
CA ASN A 528 32.72 -2.35 40.49
C ASN A 528 33.40 -2.66 41.85
N SER A 529 32.58 -2.93 42.87
CA SER A 529 33.06 -3.17 44.23
C SER A 529 33.81 -4.51 44.42
N GLU A 530 33.58 -5.49 43.53
CA GLU A 530 34.24 -6.80 43.58
C GLU A 530 35.66 -6.72 43.00
N THR A 531 35.79 -6.15 41.80
CA THR A 531 37.10 -5.96 41.15
C THR A 531 37.86 -4.76 41.71
N LYS A 532 37.18 -3.89 42.45
CA LYS A 532 37.68 -2.62 42.98
C LYS A 532 38.19 -1.67 41.90
N THR A 533 37.63 -1.75 40.70
CA THR A 533 38.02 -0.93 39.54
C THR A 533 36.86 -0.06 39.06
N MET A 534 37.18 1.12 38.54
CA MET A 534 36.22 1.90 37.76
C MET A 534 35.93 1.23 36.42
N GLY A 535 34.70 1.36 35.93
CA GLY A 535 34.33 0.98 34.58
C GLY A 535 35.21 1.66 33.52
N ILE A 536 35.49 0.94 32.43
CA ILE A 536 36.48 1.38 31.42
C ILE A 536 36.10 2.68 30.69
N LEU A 537 34.81 3.00 30.64
CA LEU A 537 34.22 4.20 30.03
C LEU A 537 33.78 5.25 31.06
N SER A 538 34.22 5.17 32.32
CA SER A 538 33.77 6.09 33.39
C SER A 538 34.04 7.57 33.13
N SER A 539 35.00 7.89 32.26
CA SER A 539 35.33 9.27 31.85
C SER A 539 34.79 9.64 30.46
N ASN A 540 34.03 8.75 29.81
CA ASN A 540 33.44 9.02 28.52
C ASN A 540 32.11 9.79 28.69
N THR A 541 32.08 11.01 28.16
CA THR A 541 30.94 11.93 28.29
C THR A 541 29.76 11.57 27.39
N ALA A 542 29.99 10.92 26.25
CA ALA A 542 28.92 10.48 25.36
C ALA A 542 28.07 9.39 26.03
N VAL A 543 28.72 8.45 26.71
CA VAL A 543 28.09 7.35 27.44
C VAL A 543 27.25 7.87 28.62
N SER A 544 27.79 8.83 29.39
CA SER A 544 27.06 9.50 30.48
C SER A 544 25.87 10.33 29.99
N TYR A 545 25.95 10.89 28.78
CA TYR A 545 24.87 11.65 28.17
C TYR A 545 23.68 10.75 27.85
N ILE A 546 23.90 9.57 27.26
CA ILE A 546 22.85 8.60 26.90
C ILE A 546 21.98 8.27 28.12
N LYS A 547 22.62 7.83 29.22
CA LYS A 547 21.92 7.44 30.47
C LYS A 547 21.01 8.56 31.00
N ASN A 548 21.50 9.80 31.00
CA ASN A 548 20.75 10.94 31.52
C ASN A 548 19.63 11.39 30.57
N GLN A 549 19.87 11.43 29.26
CA GLN A 549 18.85 11.83 28.29
C GLN A 549 17.68 10.85 28.27
N PHE A 550 17.95 9.54 28.20
CA PHE A 550 16.87 8.56 28.10
C PHE A 550 16.04 8.54 29.38
N LYS A 551 16.69 8.68 30.54
CA LYS A 551 15.99 8.84 31.81
C LYS A 551 15.08 10.07 31.82
N MET A 552 15.54 11.22 31.32
CA MET A 552 14.70 12.43 31.25
C MET A 552 13.50 12.22 30.31
N ILE A 553 13.68 11.57 29.16
CA ILE A 553 12.60 11.34 28.19
C ILE A 553 11.50 10.48 28.82
N ILE A 554 11.87 9.36 29.46
CA ILE A 554 10.91 8.42 30.06
C ILE A 554 10.20 9.03 31.29
N SER A 555 10.89 9.87 32.06
CA SER A 555 10.34 10.42 33.32
C SER A 555 9.61 11.76 33.18
N SER A 556 9.66 12.42 32.03
CA SER A 556 9.04 13.72 31.79
C SER A 556 7.66 13.60 31.14
N ILE A 557 6.92 14.71 31.13
CA ILE A 557 5.71 14.83 30.31
C ILE A 557 6.12 14.80 28.84
N ALA A 558 5.45 13.99 28.03
CA ALA A 558 5.71 13.90 26.60
C ALA A 558 5.46 15.27 25.93
N SER A 559 6.30 15.62 24.96
CA SER A 559 6.29 16.96 24.39
C SER A 559 4.98 17.22 23.64
N GLY A 560 4.28 18.31 24.01
CA GLY A 560 2.99 18.68 23.43
C GLY A 560 1.77 18.05 24.11
N PHE A 561 1.95 17.15 25.06
CA PHE A 561 0.84 16.56 25.82
C PHE A 561 0.44 17.45 27.00
N THR A 562 -0.86 17.61 27.25
CA THR A 562 -1.36 18.42 28.36
C THR A 562 -2.52 17.72 29.08
N GLY A 563 -2.56 17.78 30.41
CA GLY A 563 -3.62 17.13 31.19
C GLY A 563 -5.01 17.75 31.01
N SER A 564 -5.14 18.85 30.27
CA SER A 564 -6.43 19.42 29.87
C SER A 564 -6.98 18.83 28.58
N SER A 565 -6.13 18.27 27.72
CA SER A 565 -6.49 17.74 26.40
C SER A 565 -6.27 16.25 26.23
N ASP A 566 -5.48 15.64 27.12
CA ASP A 566 -4.99 14.28 26.99
C ASP A 566 -5.23 13.51 28.29
N ALA A 567 -5.77 12.30 28.19
CA ALA A 567 -5.98 11.41 29.33
C ALA A 567 -4.64 10.92 29.93
N HIS A 568 -3.64 10.72 29.06
CA HIS A 568 -2.31 10.23 29.43
C HIS A 568 -1.23 11.14 28.87
N VAL A 569 -0.28 11.55 29.72
CA VAL A 569 0.73 12.56 29.35
C VAL A 569 2.17 12.12 29.66
N ARG A 570 2.37 11.00 30.37
CA ARG A 570 3.68 10.46 30.77
C ARG A 570 3.76 8.96 30.57
N ALA A 571 4.99 8.43 30.45
CA ALA A 571 5.25 6.99 30.35
C ALA A 571 4.61 6.19 31.49
N SER A 572 4.61 6.74 32.72
CA SER A 572 4.03 6.10 33.90
C SER A 572 2.52 5.89 33.79
N ASP A 573 1.81 6.76 33.06
CA ASP A 573 0.36 6.69 32.91
C ASP A 573 -0.06 5.45 32.09
N ILE A 574 0.88 4.90 31.31
CA ILE A 574 0.72 3.71 30.49
C ILE A 574 1.57 2.53 30.99
N GLY A 575 1.96 2.55 32.26
CA GLY A 575 2.66 1.42 32.90
C GLY A 575 4.16 1.34 32.64
N LEU A 576 4.79 2.34 32.03
CA LEU A 576 6.24 2.40 31.81
C LEU A 576 6.92 3.22 32.90
N THR A 577 7.72 2.58 33.74
CA THR A 577 8.39 3.22 34.89
C THR A 577 9.86 2.87 34.98
N LEU A 578 10.66 3.71 35.64
CA LEU A 578 12.08 3.43 35.90
C LEU A 578 12.28 3.02 37.36
N ASP A 579 13.06 1.97 37.59
CA ASP A 579 13.48 1.58 38.93
C ASP A 579 14.59 2.52 39.49
N GLY A 580 15.03 2.24 40.72
CA GLY A 580 16.07 3.06 41.38
C GLY A 580 17.44 3.04 40.69
N LYS A 581 17.72 2.04 39.85
CA LYS A 581 18.96 1.93 39.06
C LYS A 581 18.79 2.47 37.63
N GLY A 582 17.57 2.75 37.22
CA GLY A 582 17.22 3.25 35.89
C GLY A 582 16.88 2.15 34.89
N TYR A 583 16.53 0.93 35.33
CA TYR A 583 15.95 -0.09 34.46
C TYR A 583 14.47 0.23 34.19
N LEU A 584 14.02 0.02 32.95
CA LEU A 584 12.63 0.18 32.54
C LEU A 584 11.82 -1.04 32.96
N GLN A 585 10.69 -0.77 33.60
CA GLN A 585 9.68 -1.72 34.01
C GLN A 585 8.40 -1.46 33.20
N PHE A 586 7.70 -2.53 32.85
CA PHE A 586 6.44 -2.47 32.13
C PHE A 586 5.35 -3.23 32.88
N ASP A 587 4.30 -2.51 33.26
CA ASP A 587 3.10 -3.04 33.87
C ASP A 587 2.01 -3.21 32.81
N ALA A 588 1.78 -4.45 32.40
CA ALA A 588 0.81 -4.78 31.35
C ALA A 588 -0.64 -4.50 31.76
N ASP A 589 -0.97 -4.58 33.06
CA ASP A 589 -2.33 -4.33 33.53
C ASP A 589 -2.64 -2.83 33.50
N VAL A 590 -1.69 -1.99 33.92
CA VAL A 590 -1.81 -0.52 33.78
C VAL A 590 -1.90 -0.13 32.31
N PHE A 591 -1.10 -0.74 31.44
CA PHE A 591 -1.15 -0.50 30.00
C PHE A 591 -2.52 -0.87 29.40
N ASN A 592 -3.03 -2.05 29.72
CA ASN A 592 -4.33 -2.51 29.24
C ASN A 592 -5.45 -1.56 29.70
N ASN A 593 -5.45 -1.15 30.97
CA ASN A 593 -6.43 -0.20 31.50
C ASN A 593 -6.36 1.15 30.77
N ALA A 594 -5.15 1.68 30.51
CA ALA A 594 -4.97 2.93 29.76
C ALA A 594 -5.45 2.79 28.31
N THR A 595 -5.21 1.64 27.65
CA THR A 595 -5.69 1.40 26.28
C THR A 595 -7.21 1.25 26.21
N ASP A 596 -7.85 0.76 27.26
CA ASP A 596 -9.30 0.68 27.35
C ASP A 596 -9.94 2.06 27.59
N GLU A 597 -9.29 2.91 28.40
CA GLU A 597 -9.73 4.29 28.67
C GLU A 597 -9.61 5.19 27.43
N ASP A 598 -8.42 5.31 26.84
CA ASP A 598 -8.20 6.10 25.63
C ASP A 598 -7.05 5.54 24.77
N PHE A 599 -7.40 4.58 23.92
CA PHE A 599 -6.46 3.97 22.99
C PHE A 599 -5.75 4.97 22.07
N ALA A 600 -6.47 5.99 21.59
CA ALA A 600 -5.88 6.96 20.67
C ALA A 600 -4.80 7.80 21.38
N CYS A 601 -5.10 8.24 22.61
CA CYS A 601 -4.13 8.93 23.45
C CYS A 601 -2.90 8.05 23.77
N VAL A 602 -3.10 6.76 24.07
CA VAL A 602 -1.96 5.83 24.29
C VAL A 602 -1.09 5.69 23.04
N LEU A 603 -1.69 5.53 21.85
CA LEU A 603 -0.93 5.43 20.60
C LEU A 603 -0.15 6.71 20.30
N ASP A 604 -0.76 7.88 20.51
CA ASP A 604 -0.09 9.17 20.37
C ASP A 604 1.05 9.31 21.39
N LEU A 605 0.81 8.94 22.66
CA LEU A 605 1.81 9.04 23.71
C LEU A 605 3.03 8.16 23.42
N LEU A 606 2.84 7.00 22.80
CA LEU A 606 3.93 6.15 22.33
C LEU A 606 4.61 6.76 21.09
N GLY A 607 3.85 7.12 20.07
CA GLY A 607 4.35 7.25 18.70
C GLY A 607 3.93 8.50 17.92
N ALA A 608 3.40 9.54 18.54
CA ALA A 608 3.00 10.75 17.81
C ALA A 608 4.20 11.39 17.07
N THR A 609 4.02 11.68 15.78
CA THR A 609 5.03 12.33 14.93
C THR A 609 4.57 13.74 14.56
N LYS A 610 4.75 14.69 15.50
CA LYS A 610 4.35 16.10 15.34
C LYS A 610 2.85 16.31 15.02
N THR A 611 2.00 15.40 15.48
CA THR A 611 0.54 15.45 15.29
C THR A 611 -0.12 16.41 16.28
N SER A 612 -1.39 16.76 16.04
CA SER A 612 -2.20 17.54 16.98
C SER A 612 -3.63 17.00 17.01
N THR A 613 -4.32 17.17 18.14
CA THR A 613 -5.75 16.88 18.28
C THR A 613 -6.61 18.14 18.16
N ASN A 614 -6.02 19.30 17.82
CA ASN A 614 -6.76 20.54 17.65
C ASN A 614 -7.33 20.68 16.22
N GLU A 615 -8.41 19.94 15.97
CA GLU A 615 -9.12 19.90 14.68
C GLU A 615 -10.38 20.79 14.66
N THR A 616 -10.71 21.46 15.77
CA THR A 616 -11.95 22.26 15.90
C THR A 616 -11.68 23.66 16.41
N GLY A 617 -12.43 24.65 15.92
CA GLY A 617 -12.28 26.06 16.28
C GLY A 617 -11.80 26.90 15.10
N VAL A 618 -11.58 28.19 15.34
CA VAL A 618 -11.25 29.16 14.28
C VAL A 618 -9.84 28.95 13.72
N ILE A 619 -8.89 28.51 14.54
CA ILE A 619 -7.51 28.20 14.13
C ILE A 619 -7.29 26.71 14.37
N GLN A 620 -6.97 25.97 13.33
CA GLN A 620 -6.85 24.51 13.35
C GLN A 620 -5.44 24.09 12.94
N TYR A 621 -4.98 22.98 13.50
CA TYR A 621 -3.74 22.36 13.03
C TYR A 621 -3.94 21.79 11.63
N TYR A 622 -2.96 22.00 10.75
CA TYR A 622 -2.96 21.42 9.40
C TYR A 622 -1.81 20.41 9.23
N ASN A 623 -0.57 20.85 9.48
CA ASN A 623 0.61 20.01 9.29
C ASN A 623 1.81 20.56 10.08
N ALA A 624 2.81 19.71 10.32
CA ALA A 624 4.10 20.09 10.88
C ALA A 624 5.22 19.24 10.26
N SER A 625 6.40 19.83 10.12
CA SER A 625 7.57 19.09 9.67
C SER A 625 8.09 18.17 10.79
N ASN A 626 8.20 16.88 10.49
CA ASN A 626 8.82 15.90 11.39
C ASN A 626 10.27 16.26 11.75
N THR A 627 10.96 16.98 10.86
CA THR A 627 12.38 17.33 11.01
C THR A 627 12.57 18.73 11.61
N TYR A 628 11.76 19.71 11.17
CA TYR A 628 12.05 21.12 11.44
C TYR A 628 11.13 21.74 12.49
N THR A 629 9.94 21.20 12.69
CA THR A 629 9.01 21.72 13.70
C THR A 629 9.33 21.12 15.05
N LYS A 630 9.56 21.97 16.05
CA LYS A 630 9.74 21.52 17.42
C LYS A 630 8.39 21.03 17.98
N SER A 631 8.40 19.97 18.77
CA SER A 631 7.21 19.54 19.52
C SER A 631 7.00 20.44 20.74
N GLY A 632 5.74 20.61 21.14
CA GLY A 632 5.37 21.44 22.29
C GLY A 632 4.04 22.16 22.08
N LEU A 633 3.66 22.96 23.09
CA LEU A 633 2.44 23.77 23.04
C LEU A 633 2.76 25.15 22.45
N TYR A 634 2.06 25.55 21.40
CA TYR A 634 2.20 26.83 20.73
C TYR A 634 1.03 27.75 21.07
N ASN A 635 1.30 29.02 21.33
CA ASN A 635 0.26 30.04 21.37
C ASN A 635 0.21 30.73 20.01
N VAL A 636 -0.98 30.84 19.45
CA VAL A 636 -1.24 31.40 18.13
C VAL A 636 -2.25 32.52 18.26
N GLN A 637 -1.99 33.63 17.58
CA GLN A 637 -2.89 34.77 17.50
C GLN A 637 -3.09 35.13 16.03
N VAL A 638 -4.34 35.22 15.60
CA VAL A 638 -4.72 35.57 14.23
C VAL A 638 -5.77 36.66 14.25
N GLU A 639 -5.58 37.70 13.45
CA GLU A 639 -6.58 38.73 13.22
C GLU A 639 -7.23 38.51 11.85
N VAL A 640 -8.55 38.39 11.85
CA VAL A 640 -9.37 38.24 10.64
C VAL A 640 -10.19 39.51 10.46
N LYS A 641 -10.24 40.03 9.24
CA LYS A 641 -11.08 41.16 8.86
C LYS A 641 -11.52 41.01 7.40
N ASP A 642 -12.78 41.31 7.11
CA ASP A 642 -13.34 41.25 5.76
C ASP A 642 -13.08 39.87 5.09
N ASN A 643 -13.24 38.79 5.86
CA ASN A 643 -12.94 37.39 5.50
C ASN A 643 -11.48 37.14 5.06
N GLN A 644 -10.52 37.93 5.53
CA GLN A 644 -9.09 37.78 5.23
C GLN A 644 -8.23 37.82 6.50
N ILE A 645 -7.11 37.10 6.49
CA ILE A 645 -6.09 37.20 7.55
C ILE A 645 -5.32 38.51 7.37
N ILE A 646 -5.31 39.34 8.42
CA ILE A 646 -4.58 40.61 8.46
C ILE A 646 -3.27 40.47 9.25
N SER A 647 -3.27 39.64 10.30
CA SER A 647 -2.06 39.31 11.03
C SER A 647 -2.11 37.87 11.57
N ALA A 648 -0.96 37.20 11.59
CA ALA A 648 -0.80 35.87 12.16
C ALA A 648 0.52 35.81 12.94
N LYS A 649 0.45 35.37 14.19
CA LYS A 649 1.59 35.34 15.11
C LYS A 649 1.65 34.02 15.86
N ILE A 650 2.84 33.46 15.98
CA ILE A 650 3.07 32.16 16.63
C ILE A 650 4.23 32.30 17.61
N LYS A 651 4.11 31.66 18.79
CA LYS A 651 5.22 31.40 19.70
C LYS A 651 5.10 30.04 20.35
N LEU A 652 6.23 29.47 20.75
CA LEU A 652 6.20 28.37 21.70
C LEU A 652 5.74 28.92 23.07
N SER A 653 4.90 28.18 23.78
CA SER A 653 4.32 28.62 25.06
C SER A 653 5.38 28.97 26.12
N SER A 654 6.55 28.33 26.05
CA SER A 654 7.70 28.62 26.91
C SER A 654 8.44 29.92 26.57
N GLU A 655 8.13 30.55 25.45
CA GLU A 655 8.76 31.79 25.00
C GLU A 655 7.88 33.01 25.30
N SER A 656 8.54 34.15 25.54
CA SER A 656 7.87 35.41 25.88
C SER A 656 7.39 36.19 24.66
N GLU A 657 8.05 36.04 23.50
CA GLU A 657 7.81 36.87 22.32
C GLU A 657 7.14 36.10 21.19
N TYR A 658 6.17 36.75 20.53
CA TYR A 658 5.55 36.28 19.30
C TYR A 658 6.41 36.59 18.09
N ARG A 659 6.37 35.70 17.10
CA ARG A 659 6.95 35.92 15.77
C ARG A 659 5.85 35.95 14.72
N ASP A 660 6.00 36.82 13.74
CA ASP A 660 5.06 36.92 12.62
C ASP A 660 5.19 35.67 11.74
N ALA A 661 4.05 35.05 11.46
CA ALA A 661 3.90 33.95 10.52
C ALA A 661 3.55 34.50 9.13
N THR A 662 3.76 33.69 8.09
CA THR A 662 3.31 34.00 6.73
C THR A 662 1.97 33.29 6.45
N TRP A 663 1.21 33.75 5.46
CA TRP A 663 -0.04 33.09 5.08
C TRP A 663 -0.34 33.20 3.58
N SER A 664 -1.14 32.27 3.08
CA SER A 664 -1.73 32.28 1.74
C SER A 664 -3.17 31.78 1.83
N GLY A 665 -4.15 32.62 1.49
CA GLY A 665 -5.56 32.34 1.77
C GLY A 665 -5.79 32.12 3.27
N SER A 666 -6.40 30.99 3.63
CA SER A 666 -6.64 30.57 5.01
C SER A 666 -5.46 29.81 5.65
N LEU A 667 -4.40 29.49 4.91
CA LEU A 667 -3.28 28.69 5.40
C LEU A 667 -2.17 29.57 5.95
N ILE A 668 -1.90 29.45 7.25
CA ILE A 668 -0.78 30.08 7.97
C ILE A 668 0.42 29.12 7.99
N THR A 669 1.63 29.64 7.77
CA THR A 669 2.90 28.93 7.91
C THR A 669 3.82 29.68 8.87
N GLY A 670 4.34 28.98 9.88
CA GLY A 670 5.30 29.53 10.83
C GLY A 670 6.61 29.99 10.17
N LEU A 671 7.35 30.86 10.86
CA LEU A 671 8.49 31.55 10.28
C LEU A 671 9.63 30.60 9.90
N THR A 672 9.74 30.31 8.60
CA THR A 672 10.75 29.44 8.01
C THR A 672 12.10 30.18 7.88
N LYS A 673 13.02 29.90 8.80
CA LYS A 673 14.41 30.40 8.76
C LYS A 673 15.38 29.29 9.14
N PHE A 674 16.49 29.21 8.40
CA PHE A 674 17.55 28.22 8.59
C PHE A 674 18.91 28.88 8.72
N THR A 675 19.75 28.30 9.58
CA THR A 675 21.18 28.63 9.72
C THR A 675 21.93 27.31 9.73
N GLU A 676 22.86 27.12 8.79
CA GLU A 676 23.64 25.89 8.66
C GLU A 676 22.76 24.61 8.60
N GLY A 677 21.61 24.70 7.91
CA GLY A 677 20.66 23.58 7.77
C GLY A 677 19.80 23.30 9.00
N LYS A 678 19.94 24.05 10.11
CA LYS A 678 19.11 23.91 11.31
C LYS A 678 18.02 24.98 11.36
N PRO A 679 16.79 24.64 11.79
CA PRO A 679 15.73 25.63 11.93
C PRO A 679 16.07 26.62 13.05
N ASN A 680 15.90 27.92 12.77
CA ASN A 680 16.14 28.97 13.77
C ASN A 680 15.01 29.09 14.79
N ASN A 681 13.79 28.70 14.41
CA ASN A 681 12.59 28.93 15.21
C ASN A 681 11.83 27.61 15.47
N PRO A 682 11.21 27.44 16.64
CA PRO A 682 10.41 26.26 16.97
C PRO A 682 9.26 25.98 15.99
N GLU A 683 8.58 27.01 15.48
CA GLU A 683 7.42 26.93 14.60
C GLU A 683 7.79 26.76 13.12
N ASN A 684 9.06 26.55 12.79
CA ASN A 684 9.47 26.39 11.40
C ASN A 684 8.68 25.24 10.75
N SER A 685 8.04 25.54 9.61
CA SER A 685 7.19 24.59 8.86
C SER A 685 5.96 24.08 9.61
N LEU A 686 5.55 24.72 10.72
CA LEU A 686 4.23 24.51 11.32
C LEU A 686 3.18 25.19 10.45
N GLN A 687 2.15 24.45 10.05
CA GLN A 687 1.06 24.93 9.21
C GLN A 687 -0.28 24.81 9.94
N LEU A 688 -1.08 25.86 9.85
CA LEU A 688 -2.39 25.99 10.50
C LEU A 688 -3.40 26.53 9.50
N THR A 689 -4.66 26.15 9.61
CA THR A 689 -5.76 26.73 8.83
C THR A 689 -6.62 27.63 9.69
N VAL A 690 -7.25 28.61 9.06
CA VAL A 690 -8.18 29.55 9.70
C VAL A 690 -9.53 29.51 9.02
N ASP A 691 -10.60 29.38 9.79
CA ASP A 691 -11.96 29.58 9.28
C ASP A 691 -12.22 31.08 9.08
N LEU A 692 -12.23 31.50 7.81
CA LEU A 692 -12.41 32.90 7.42
C LEU A 692 -13.87 33.34 7.34
N THR A 693 -14.83 32.44 7.63
CA THR A 693 -16.26 32.79 7.69
C THR A 693 -16.66 33.46 9.00
N GLN A 694 -15.74 33.50 9.96
CA GLN A 694 -15.94 34.10 11.28
C GLN A 694 -15.96 35.63 11.20
N SER A 695 -16.61 36.27 12.17
CA SER A 695 -16.70 37.73 12.25
C SER A 695 -15.33 38.41 12.37
N ASP A 696 -15.23 39.67 11.96
CA ASP A 696 -14.01 40.46 12.18
C ASP A 696 -13.56 40.43 13.66
N GLY A 697 -12.28 40.12 13.90
CA GLY A 697 -11.74 40.03 15.25
C GLY A 697 -10.39 39.34 15.37
N THR A 698 -9.89 39.28 16.62
CA THR A 698 -8.66 38.57 16.97
C THR A 698 -9.00 37.24 17.65
N TYR A 699 -8.49 36.16 17.06
CA TYR A 699 -8.64 34.79 17.52
C TYR A 699 -7.33 34.30 18.13
N ASN A 700 -7.43 33.58 19.25
CA ASN A 700 -6.28 32.97 19.90
C ASN A 700 -6.50 31.47 20.03
N ALA A 701 -5.46 30.69 19.81
CA ALA A 701 -5.50 29.23 19.96
C ALA A 701 -4.23 28.70 20.61
N ASN A 702 -4.39 27.61 21.34
CA ASN A 702 -3.27 26.82 21.85
C ASN A 702 -3.16 25.56 20.98
N ILE A 703 -2.06 25.43 20.23
CA ILE A 703 -1.83 24.30 19.33
C ILE A 703 -0.81 23.37 19.96
N ALA A 704 -1.24 22.18 20.36
CA ALA A 704 -0.37 21.13 20.86
C ALA A 704 0.26 20.38 19.68
N VAL A 705 1.56 20.52 19.46
CA VAL A 705 2.34 19.71 18.51
C VAL A 705 2.97 18.57 19.29
N LYS A 706 2.36 17.39 19.21
CA LYS A 706 2.69 16.21 20.01
C LYS A 706 3.86 15.43 19.44
N GLU A 707 4.74 14.97 20.30
CA GLU A 707 5.75 13.96 19.97
C GLU A 707 5.74 12.86 21.03
N GLY A 708 5.53 11.63 20.56
CA GLY A 708 5.46 10.45 21.41
C GLY A 708 6.80 10.12 22.06
N ILE A 709 6.78 9.40 23.17
CA ILE A 709 7.96 9.06 23.96
C ILE A 709 8.93 8.19 23.14
N MET A 710 8.40 7.23 22.36
CA MET A 710 9.22 6.35 21.53
C MET A 710 9.73 7.07 20.28
N THR A 711 8.94 7.98 19.72
CA THR A 711 9.37 8.88 18.64
C THR A 711 10.52 9.78 19.10
N ASN A 712 10.38 10.41 20.26
CA ASN A 712 11.42 11.27 20.83
C ASN A 712 12.70 10.46 21.10
N LEU A 713 12.57 9.28 21.71
CA LEU A 713 13.71 8.41 21.99
C LEU A 713 14.40 7.93 20.70
N TYR A 714 13.63 7.53 19.69
CA TYR A 714 14.15 7.17 18.37
C TYR A 714 14.90 8.33 17.70
N ASN A 715 14.36 9.54 17.74
CA ASN A 715 15.01 10.74 17.18
C ASN A 715 16.32 11.05 17.91
N GLN A 716 16.33 11.01 19.25
CA GLN A 716 17.55 11.22 20.04
C GLN A 716 18.62 10.15 19.78
N ILE A 717 18.21 8.88 19.63
CA ILE A 717 19.13 7.81 19.24
C ILE A 717 19.70 8.04 17.83
N THR A 718 18.85 8.48 16.91
CA THR A 718 19.26 8.78 15.54
C THR A 718 20.29 9.90 15.49
N ASP A 719 20.11 10.96 16.28
CA ASP A 719 21.09 12.06 16.42
C ASP A 719 22.39 11.61 17.11
N LEU A 720 22.33 10.60 17.98
CA LEU A 720 23.52 10.04 18.63
C LEU A 720 24.38 9.23 17.66
N LEU A 721 23.74 8.49 16.76
CA LEU A 721 24.35 7.56 15.82
C LEU A 721 24.67 8.18 14.44
N SER A 722 24.20 9.40 14.17
CA SER A 722 24.46 10.09 12.92
C SER A 722 25.95 10.35 12.70
N THR A 723 26.33 10.64 11.45
CA THR A 723 27.67 11.15 11.11
C THR A 723 27.92 12.46 11.84
N ASP A 724 29.10 12.58 12.47
CA ASP A 724 29.44 13.68 13.40
C ASP A 724 28.53 13.74 14.64
N GLY A 725 27.72 12.71 14.87
CA GLY A 725 26.94 12.50 16.08
C GLY A 725 27.85 12.24 17.29
N ARG A 726 27.29 12.29 18.50
CA ARG A 726 28.09 12.19 19.74
C ARG A 726 28.88 10.89 19.85
N MET A 727 28.34 9.77 19.35
CA MET A 727 29.03 8.48 19.38
C MET A 727 30.16 8.43 18.34
N ASP A 728 29.94 9.02 17.18
CA ASP A 728 30.94 9.12 16.10
C ASP A 728 32.13 9.96 16.56
N LEU A 729 31.87 11.16 17.09
CA LEU A 729 32.89 12.04 17.65
C LEU A 729 33.67 11.40 18.81
N ALA A 730 33.02 10.58 19.64
CA ALA A 730 33.69 9.86 20.72
C ALA A 730 34.60 8.75 20.19
N THR A 731 34.19 8.09 19.11
CA THR A 731 34.96 7.05 18.39
C THR A 731 36.20 7.68 17.75
N ASP A 732 36.02 8.78 17.01
CA ASP A 732 37.11 9.53 16.37
C ASP A 732 38.14 10.07 17.39
N ALA A 733 37.66 10.53 18.53
CA ALA A 733 38.53 10.99 19.61
C ALA A 733 39.39 9.87 20.20
N LEU A 734 38.90 8.62 20.22
CA LEU A 734 39.68 7.46 20.67
C LEU A 734 40.65 6.99 19.57
N ASN A 735 40.21 6.91 18.31
CA ASN A 735 41.06 6.58 17.18
C ASN A 735 42.25 7.54 17.08
N THR A 736 42.00 8.84 17.16
CA THR A 736 43.06 9.87 17.16
C THR A 736 44.08 9.66 18.29
N LYS A 737 43.63 9.23 19.48
CA LYS A 737 44.51 8.92 20.61
C LYS A 737 45.33 7.66 20.38
N ILE A 738 44.73 6.63 19.75
CA ILE A 738 45.40 5.38 19.39
C ILE A 738 46.50 5.70 18.37
N ASP A 739 46.17 6.37 17.26
CA ASP A 739 47.12 6.76 16.21
C ASP A 739 48.29 7.58 16.77
N THR A 740 48.00 8.53 17.67
CA THR A 740 49.03 9.36 18.31
C THR A 740 49.97 8.52 19.18
N VAL A 741 49.45 7.54 19.90
CA VAL A 741 50.26 6.64 20.74
C VAL A 741 51.05 5.66 19.87
N GLU A 742 50.48 5.16 18.77
CA GLU A 742 51.18 4.30 17.80
C GLU A 742 52.38 4.99 17.16
N LEU A 743 52.20 6.22 16.69
CA LEU A 743 53.32 7.04 16.19
C LEU A 743 54.38 7.30 17.26
N THR A 744 53.99 7.34 18.55
CA THR A 744 54.94 7.48 19.66
C THR A 744 55.69 6.20 19.94
N ILE A 745 55.01 5.05 19.86
CA ILE A 745 55.59 3.70 19.99
C ILE A 745 56.63 3.48 18.89
N GLU A 746 56.30 3.80 17.64
CA GLU A 746 57.22 3.68 16.50
C GLU A 746 58.48 4.52 16.72
N LYS A 747 58.33 5.79 17.12
CA LYS A 747 59.47 6.67 17.42
C LYS A 747 60.33 6.20 18.59
N GLU A 748 59.74 5.61 19.63
CA GLU A 748 60.51 5.06 20.75
C GLU A 748 61.23 3.76 20.35
N ASN A 749 60.64 2.91 19.52
CA ASN A 749 61.31 1.74 18.95
C ASN A 749 62.56 2.17 18.16
N ASP A 750 62.44 3.13 17.24
CA ASP A 750 63.57 3.66 16.46
C ASP A 750 64.70 4.22 17.35
N LYS A 751 64.32 4.91 18.43
CA LYS A 751 65.29 5.43 19.42
C LYS A 751 65.98 4.31 20.18
N ILE A 752 65.25 3.26 20.57
CA ILE A 752 65.80 2.09 21.27
C ILE A 752 66.80 1.37 20.36
N ASP A 753 66.43 1.12 19.09
CA ASP A 753 67.29 0.47 18.10
C ASP A 753 68.58 1.27 17.84
N THR A 754 68.43 2.59 17.67
CA THR A 754 69.57 3.49 17.50
C THR A 754 70.47 3.51 18.75
N TYR A 755 69.87 3.48 19.94
CA TYR A 755 70.60 3.45 21.21
C TYR A 755 71.37 2.14 21.36
N GLU A 756 70.74 1.00 21.08
CA GLU A 756 71.38 -0.32 21.10
C GLU A 756 72.56 -0.38 20.12
N LYS A 757 72.38 0.10 18.88
CA LYS A 757 73.46 0.17 17.88
C LYS A 757 74.64 1.01 18.38
N ARG A 758 74.36 2.19 18.95
CA ARG A 758 75.40 3.06 19.53
C ARG A 758 76.14 2.41 20.70
N LEU A 759 75.43 1.66 21.55
CA LEU A 759 76.06 0.91 22.64
C LEU A 759 76.95 -0.20 22.08
N LYS A 760 76.46 -1.00 21.14
CA LYS A 760 77.25 -2.05 20.44
C LYS A 760 78.54 -1.48 19.84
N GLU A 761 78.47 -0.35 19.12
CA GLU A 761 79.65 0.32 18.56
C GLU A 761 80.62 0.85 19.64
N LYS A 762 80.09 1.42 20.74
CA LYS A 762 80.92 1.92 21.85
C LYS A 762 81.67 0.79 22.55
N TYR A 763 80.98 -0.30 22.88
CA TYR A 763 81.60 -1.45 23.55
C TYR A 763 82.58 -2.19 22.63
N ALA A 764 82.30 -2.30 21.32
CA ALA A 764 83.26 -2.85 20.35
C ALA A 764 84.55 -2.01 20.26
N ARG A 765 84.43 -0.66 20.28
CA ARG A 765 85.61 0.23 20.33
C ARG A 765 86.38 0.08 21.63
N LEU A 766 85.70 -0.02 22.76
CA LEU A 766 86.33 -0.24 24.07
C LEU A 766 87.10 -1.56 24.10
N GLU A 767 86.50 -2.64 23.59
CA GLU A 767 87.13 -3.95 23.51
C GLU A 767 88.38 -3.94 22.63
N LYS A 768 88.34 -3.21 21.50
CA LYS A 768 89.53 -2.98 20.67
C LYS A 768 90.65 -2.26 21.44
N VAL A 769 90.33 -1.16 22.12
CA VAL A 769 91.32 -0.40 22.92
C VAL A 769 91.90 -1.25 24.04
N LEU A 770 91.07 -2.03 24.74
CA LEU A 770 91.53 -2.93 25.80
C LEU A 770 92.43 -4.05 25.26
N THR A 771 92.10 -4.59 24.09
CA THR A 771 92.94 -5.59 23.40
C THR A 771 94.29 -4.99 23.00
N ASP A 772 94.31 -3.78 22.45
CA ASP A 772 95.55 -3.06 22.10
C ASP A 772 96.41 -2.81 23.35
N ILE A 773 95.81 -2.41 24.47
CA ILE A 773 96.49 -2.22 25.77
C ILE A 773 97.05 -3.55 26.30
N GLN A 774 96.29 -4.64 26.24
CA GLN A 774 96.76 -5.96 26.67
C GLN A 774 97.92 -6.46 25.82
N GLN A 775 97.90 -6.22 24.51
CA GLN A 775 99.01 -6.53 23.61
C GLN A 775 100.25 -5.69 23.93
N GLN A 776 100.09 -4.39 24.18
CA GLN A 776 101.17 -3.51 24.64
C GLN A 776 101.75 -3.96 25.98
N TYR A 777 100.91 -4.35 26.94
CA TYR A 777 101.34 -4.84 28.24
C TYR A 777 102.08 -6.19 28.12
N SER A 778 101.58 -7.09 27.27
CA SER A 778 102.23 -8.38 26.98
C SER A 778 103.60 -8.21 26.31
N SER A 779 103.72 -7.24 25.40
CA SER A 779 104.99 -6.93 24.73
C SER A 779 105.98 -6.21 25.65
N ILE A 780 105.51 -5.35 26.57
CA ILE A 780 106.34 -4.77 27.63
C ILE A 780 106.80 -5.85 28.63
N SER A 781 105.92 -6.78 28.98
CA SER A 781 106.22 -7.93 29.86
C SER A 781 107.23 -8.93 29.26
N GLN A 782 107.42 -8.95 27.93
CA GLN A 782 108.41 -9.78 27.26
C GLN A 782 109.78 -9.08 27.08
N LEU A 783 109.86 -7.78 27.40
CA LEU A 783 111.07 -6.95 27.29
C LEU A 783 111.81 -6.75 28.63
N GLY A 784 111.30 -7.32 29.72
CA GLY A 784 111.99 -7.48 31.01
C GLY A 784 112.25 -8.96 31.26
#